data_AF-A0A2D5C7Y7-F1
#
_entry.id   AF-A0A2D5C7Y7-F1
#
_cell.length_a   1.000
_cell.length_b   1.000
_cell.length_c   1.000
_cell.angle_alpha   90.00
_cell.angle_beta   90.00
_cell.angle_gamma   90.00
#
_symmetry.space_group_name_H-M   'P 1'
#
loop_
_entity.id
_entity.type
_entity.pdbx_description
1 polymer ?
#
loop_
_entity_poly.entity_id
_entity_poly.type
_entity_poly.pdbx_seq_one_letter_code
_entity_poly.pdbx_strand_id
1 'polypeptide(L)'
;MTPFETADLQKLVNYNLIMADKDNTYSTNQIKKLSECHSSLGKNNQLAAPKLSRWKDLNQAIIDWWNNDAIEATSVKISEQNNFQFYDPIQKKILSELFTKFRELYPKKNVDFEFSFITKEATKQIMGEEYGITTHFTYEFTNGDYSEYIRLKTAHDPEPALIDRAIISKFQAENEEYITAALGKEELIDIDLVDNPDEIIEHYFKILEEYLTDRQKIKPGDYCNFCNMSSTCGQFPLVSEGKINNRVRQVKVSKTNLVKLNSCERRAAWNVQYGLPREDYVEFETESDATKFHNYAQKMLVNNSENLDERNIDNFNEVTSTEDQVTRDKLFKKYQGLISKLQEYSNLEIKDSEYQLGFTCIADGVDIKNGELVDKKVATVFMGKADLVARVNGVPLIIELKTRPEIPEDLLESQLYALGASRLLNEEEVIILHVYSLENSTQVKERRYAESELNSIKEKFESIAKKIGSWVPYNALSPKYNVGDWCGFCEFRNTCSEYRVSDGQKEVISLEEIIRKEKEELKRTKNELSNEKENLIKEHADLEEERREKLNEILLLEQKEREQTDKLNIKTKELTNVDKAISQRLDKKYIKNEKERLKKEIENIKKESKNSKTIKEKEQLRLRDIEEELKLKEPMLNNINNQLSPILVVSNLENDLLNLLKIVLKDAGYETHEKINELDEKLSIETRTWEGFRGKKEPNPFTDARYLIKLIEFSINNENHVPKLSHFKNLKNEFNDLRDVLNKEHHTSINPNHVRVVELGTVIIKVIKSILKTKHYSGETKDYIKEYSKKANSLVKPFKKSLAKN
;
A
#
# COMPACT_ATOMS: atom_id res chain seq x y z
N MET A 1 13.08 13.57 29.45
CA MET A 1 13.23 12.76 28.21
C MET A 1 12.32 11.56 28.34
N THR A 2 11.06 11.76 28.00
CA THR A 2 10.03 10.73 27.86
C THR A 2 9.93 10.37 26.37
N PRO A 3 9.59 9.12 26.01
CA PRO A 3 9.46 8.71 24.62
C PRO A 3 8.21 9.37 24.03
N PHE A 4 8.36 10.08 22.91
CA PHE A 4 7.23 10.59 22.13
C PHE A 4 6.39 9.41 21.64
N GLU A 5 5.15 9.35 22.12
CA GLU A 5 4.16 8.33 21.76
C GLU A 5 3.80 8.45 20.28
N THR A 6 3.83 7.32 19.60
CA THR A 6 3.48 7.04 18.20
C THR A 6 1.99 7.26 17.86
N ALA A 7 1.25 7.98 18.70
CA ALA A 7 -0.17 8.29 18.51
C ALA A 7 -0.42 9.52 17.62
N ASP A 8 0.51 10.48 17.56
CA ASP A 8 0.33 11.70 16.76
C ASP A 8 0.60 11.50 15.26
N LEU A 9 1.36 10.48 14.87
CA LEU A 9 1.58 10.14 13.45
C LEU A 9 0.38 9.43 12.81
N GLN A 10 -0.53 8.83 13.59
CA GLN A 10 -1.78 8.26 13.07
C GLN A 10 -2.89 9.29 12.85
N LYS A 11 -2.74 10.53 13.33
CA LYS A 11 -3.64 11.64 13.01
C LYS A 11 -3.33 12.33 11.68
N LEU A 12 -2.15 12.11 11.09
CA LEU A 12 -1.73 12.72 9.83
C LEU A 12 -2.21 11.97 8.57
N VAL A 13 -2.81 10.77 8.71
CA VAL A 13 -3.20 9.90 7.57
C VAL A 13 -4.70 9.97 7.23
N ASN A 14 -5.45 10.86 7.88
CA ASN A 14 -6.88 11.07 7.62
C ASN A 14 -7.20 12.53 7.21
N TYR A 15 -6.41 13.12 6.33
CA TYR A 15 -6.85 14.30 5.57
C TYR A 15 -7.76 13.86 4.41
N ASN A 16 -8.98 13.48 4.76
CA ASN A 16 -10.09 14.06 4.02
C ASN A 16 -9.91 15.59 4.14
N LEU A 17 -10.10 16.32 3.04
CA LEU A 17 -10.39 17.76 3.11
C LEU A 17 -11.76 17.94 3.79
N ILE A 18 -11.85 17.59 5.07
CA ILE A 18 -12.90 18.03 5.98
C ILE A 18 -12.23 19.17 6.71
N MET A 19 -12.39 20.37 6.16
CA MET A 19 -12.11 21.59 6.91
C MET A 19 -12.95 21.56 8.18
N ALA A 20 -12.50 22.26 9.22
CA ALA A 20 -13.41 22.73 10.24
C ALA A 20 -14.40 23.66 9.52
N ASP A 21 -15.57 23.12 9.15
CA ASP A 21 -16.68 23.91 8.65
C ASP A 21 -16.97 24.96 9.74
N LYS A 22 -16.72 26.24 9.44
CA LYS A 22 -17.78 27.20 9.77
C LYS A 22 -18.99 26.66 9.00
N ASP A 23 -20.08 26.36 9.69
CA ASP A 23 -21.22 25.56 9.17
C ASP A 23 -21.81 26.06 7.82
N ASN A 24 -21.39 27.23 7.31
CA ASN A 24 -21.91 27.92 6.13
C ASN A 24 -20.87 28.33 5.05
N THR A 25 -19.66 27.73 5.02
CA THR A 25 -18.66 28.02 3.98
C THR A 25 -18.61 26.92 2.89
N TYR A 26 -18.60 27.31 1.62
CA TYR A 26 -18.58 26.41 0.46
C TYR A 26 -17.40 26.74 -0.47
N SER A 27 -16.58 25.76 -0.81
CA SER A 27 -15.56 25.96 -1.85
C SER A 27 -16.19 26.22 -3.23
N THR A 28 -15.51 26.97 -4.08
CA THR A 28 -15.90 27.17 -5.49
C THR A 28 -16.15 25.85 -6.23
N ASN A 29 -15.36 24.82 -5.92
CA ASN A 29 -15.58 23.48 -6.43
C ASN A 29 -16.91 22.86 -5.95
N GLN A 30 -17.32 23.04 -4.69
CA GLN A 30 -18.63 22.58 -4.22
C GLN A 30 -19.76 23.31 -4.92
N ILE A 31 -19.67 24.64 -5.04
CA ILE A 31 -20.67 25.46 -5.72
C ILE A 31 -20.82 25.07 -7.20
N LYS A 32 -19.71 24.82 -7.91
CA LYS A 32 -19.75 24.29 -9.29
C LYS A 32 -20.45 22.93 -9.39
N LYS A 33 -20.32 22.07 -8.37
CA LYS A 33 -21.07 20.80 -8.36
C LYS A 33 -22.56 21.03 -8.15
N LEU A 34 -22.93 22.00 -7.32
CA LEU A 34 -24.31 22.38 -7.09
C LEU A 34 -24.97 22.97 -8.34
N SER A 35 -24.26 23.80 -9.11
CA SER A 35 -24.80 24.35 -10.37
C SER A 35 -25.17 23.26 -11.38
N GLU A 36 -24.42 22.15 -11.39
CA GLU A 36 -24.70 20.98 -12.21
C GLU A 36 -25.87 20.14 -11.64
N CYS A 37 -25.79 19.75 -10.37
CA CYS A 37 -26.79 18.90 -9.72
C CYS A 37 -26.72 19.02 -8.19
N HIS A 38 -27.83 19.35 -7.52
CA HIS A 38 -27.85 19.56 -6.06
C HIS A 38 -27.49 18.28 -5.30
N SER A 39 -27.99 17.14 -5.78
CA SER A 39 -27.71 15.80 -5.20
C SER A 39 -26.25 15.34 -5.34
N SER A 40 -25.40 16.14 -6.00
CA SER A 40 -23.96 15.86 -6.09
C SER A 40 -23.21 16.11 -4.77
N LEU A 41 -23.78 16.92 -3.88
CA LEU A 41 -23.20 17.24 -2.58
C LEU A 41 -23.83 16.36 -1.49
N GLY A 42 -23.06 15.40 -0.97
CA GLY A 42 -23.54 14.46 0.05
C GLY A 42 -22.42 13.63 0.68
N LYS A 43 -22.79 12.62 1.49
CA LYS A 43 -21.81 11.73 2.14
C LYS A 43 -21.03 10.96 1.09
N ASN A 44 -19.77 11.34 0.89
CA ASN A 44 -18.89 10.77 -0.13
C ASN A 44 -18.75 9.25 0.03
N ASN A 45 -18.97 8.53 -1.06
CA ASN A 45 -18.44 7.18 -1.23
C ASN A 45 -16.97 7.24 -1.62
N GLN A 46 -16.24 6.15 -1.40
CA GLN A 46 -14.84 6.05 -1.79
C GLN A 46 -14.71 5.80 -3.30
N LEU A 47 -14.99 6.83 -4.10
CA LEU A 47 -14.74 6.79 -5.54
C LEU A 47 -13.24 6.66 -5.81
N ALA A 48 -12.87 5.76 -6.71
CA ALA A 48 -11.50 5.71 -7.21
C ALA A 48 -11.13 7.07 -7.83
N ALA A 49 -10.25 7.82 -7.15
CA ALA A 49 -9.77 9.12 -7.59
C ALA A 49 -8.24 9.10 -7.72
N PRO A 50 -7.69 8.25 -8.62
CA PRO A 50 -6.25 8.05 -8.75
C PRO A 50 -5.51 9.34 -9.13
N LYS A 51 -6.10 10.17 -10.01
CA LYS A 51 -5.55 11.47 -10.40
C LYS A 51 -5.44 12.42 -9.20
N LEU A 52 -6.48 12.48 -8.36
CA LEU A 52 -6.47 13.28 -7.14
C LEU A 52 -5.47 12.74 -6.11
N SER A 53 -5.37 11.41 -5.97
CA SER A 53 -4.39 10.79 -5.06
C SER A 53 -2.96 11.13 -5.49
N ARG A 54 -2.65 10.96 -6.79
CA ARG A 54 -1.37 11.37 -7.36
C ARG A 54 -1.11 12.87 -7.20
N TRP A 55 -2.12 13.72 -7.42
CA TRP A 55 -1.98 15.16 -7.18
C TRP A 55 -1.63 15.47 -5.72
N LYS A 56 -2.28 14.81 -4.74
CA LYS A 56 -1.98 15.00 -3.32
C LYS A 56 -0.55 14.59 -2.97
N ASP A 57 -0.11 13.43 -3.44
CA ASP A 57 1.23 12.92 -3.15
C ASP A 57 2.31 13.73 -3.87
N LEU A 58 2.03 14.24 -5.08
CA LEU A 58 2.88 15.20 -5.78
C LEU A 58 2.98 16.52 -5.00
N ASN A 59 1.85 17.07 -4.54
CA ASN A 59 1.81 18.29 -3.73
C ASN A 59 2.64 18.11 -2.46
N GLN A 60 2.50 16.97 -1.77
CA GLN A 60 3.30 16.68 -0.58
C GLN A 60 4.79 16.53 -0.90
N ALA A 61 5.15 15.89 -2.02
CA ALA A 61 6.54 15.82 -2.46
C ALA A 61 7.15 17.20 -2.76
N ILE A 62 6.37 18.12 -3.31
CA ILE A 62 6.81 19.51 -3.54
C ILE A 62 7.03 20.23 -2.22
N ILE A 63 6.12 20.11 -1.25
CA ILE A 63 6.24 20.72 0.09
C ILE A 63 7.45 20.14 0.84
N ASP A 64 7.60 18.81 0.85
CA ASP A 64 8.73 18.12 1.48
C ASP A 64 10.06 18.55 0.87
N TRP A 65 10.10 18.69 -0.46
CA TRP A 65 11.27 19.19 -1.16
C TRP A 65 11.56 20.62 -0.78
N TRP A 66 10.58 21.53 -0.87
CA TRP A 66 10.78 22.96 -0.61
C TRP A 66 11.37 23.20 0.78
N ASN A 67 10.84 22.53 1.80
CA ASN A 67 11.23 22.68 3.20
C ASN A 67 12.49 21.88 3.61
N ASN A 68 13.14 21.18 2.69
CA ASN A 68 14.31 20.36 2.98
C ASN A 68 15.61 21.02 2.49
N ASP A 69 16.44 21.41 3.46
CA ASP A 69 17.74 22.09 3.28
C ASP A 69 18.88 21.19 2.78
N ALA A 70 18.64 19.89 2.57
CA ALA A 70 19.63 19.00 1.98
C ALA A 70 19.97 19.44 0.54
N ILE A 71 21.14 19.00 0.05
CA ILE A 71 21.52 19.19 -1.35
C ILE A 71 20.43 18.68 -2.30
N GLU A 72 20.22 19.37 -3.42
CA GLU A 72 19.09 19.16 -4.34
C GLU A 72 18.83 17.69 -4.65
N ALA A 73 19.86 16.94 -5.06
CA ALA A 73 19.74 15.53 -5.40
C ALA A 73 19.26 14.65 -4.22
N THR A 74 19.65 14.99 -2.99
CA THR A 74 19.21 14.26 -1.78
C THR A 74 17.80 14.66 -1.40
N SER A 75 17.47 15.95 -1.45
CA SER A 75 16.14 16.49 -1.15
C SER A 75 15.07 15.92 -2.08
N VAL A 76 15.36 15.88 -3.39
CA VAL A 76 14.49 15.24 -4.40
C VAL A 76 14.27 13.77 -4.08
N LYS A 77 15.35 13.01 -3.86
CA LYS A 77 15.26 11.56 -3.61
C LYS A 77 14.44 11.23 -2.34
N ILE A 78 14.62 12.00 -1.27
CA ILE A 78 13.84 11.81 -0.03
C ILE A 78 12.36 12.08 -0.28
N SER A 79 12.05 13.16 -1.00
CA SER A 79 10.66 13.55 -1.31
C SER A 79 9.95 12.50 -2.15
N GLU A 80 10.63 11.94 -3.16
CA GLU A 80 10.10 10.83 -3.96
C GLU A 80 9.94 9.55 -3.14
N GLN A 81 10.91 9.22 -2.28
CA GLN A 81 10.85 8.02 -1.45
C GLN A 81 9.71 8.06 -0.44
N ASN A 82 9.46 9.21 0.18
CA ASN A 82 8.40 9.36 1.16
C ASN A 82 7.01 9.24 0.51
N ASN A 83 6.83 9.89 -0.65
CA ASN A 83 5.50 10.12 -1.21
C ASN A 83 5.13 9.15 -2.35
N PHE A 84 6.10 8.68 -3.14
CA PHE A 84 5.80 7.89 -4.34
C PHE A 84 5.96 6.37 -4.13
N GLN A 85 6.47 5.92 -2.98
CA GLN A 85 6.85 4.52 -2.71
C GLN A 85 5.75 3.47 -2.97
N PHE A 86 4.48 3.79 -2.75
CA PHE A 86 3.37 2.84 -2.86
C PHE A 86 2.81 2.67 -4.28
N TYR A 87 3.27 3.48 -5.22
CA TYR A 87 2.83 3.41 -6.61
C TYR A 87 3.59 2.33 -7.40
N ASP A 88 2.91 1.73 -8.37
CA ASP A 88 3.57 0.89 -9.38
C ASP A 88 4.53 1.72 -10.27
N PRO A 89 5.45 1.06 -11.01
CA PRO A 89 6.46 1.76 -11.82
C PRO A 89 5.90 2.77 -12.83
N ILE A 90 4.70 2.55 -13.39
CA ILE A 90 4.08 3.48 -14.36
C ILE A 90 3.69 4.77 -13.63
N GLN A 91 2.98 4.62 -12.51
CA GLN A 91 2.48 5.76 -11.75
C GLN A 91 3.61 6.53 -11.06
N LYS A 92 4.67 5.84 -10.61
CA LYS A 92 5.91 6.49 -10.11
C LYS A 92 6.56 7.34 -11.18
N LYS A 93 6.72 6.83 -12.40
CA LYS A 93 7.30 7.58 -13.53
C LYS A 93 6.51 8.86 -13.80
N ILE A 94 5.18 8.78 -13.86
CA ILE A 94 4.31 9.97 -14.04
C ILE A 94 4.53 11.00 -12.92
N LEU A 95 4.57 10.56 -11.66
CA LEU A 95 4.77 11.45 -10.50
C LEU A 95 6.15 12.12 -10.52
N SER A 96 7.21 11.35 -10.76
CA SER A 96 8.59 11.85 -10.86
C SER A 96 8.76 12.84 -12.02
N GLU A 97 8.13 12.58 -13.17
CA GLU A 97 8.13 13.51 -14.31
C GLU A 97 7.40 14.81 -13.96
N LEU A 98 6.19 14.76 -13.40
CA LEU A 98 5.45 15.95 -12.97
C LEU A 98 6.22 16.74 -11.91
N PHE A 99 6.83 16.04 -10.94
CA PHE A 99 7.63 16.66 -9.91
C PHE A 99 8.86 17.36 -10.49
N THR A 100 9.53 16.75 -11.47
CA THR A 100 10.64 17.38 -12.19
C THR A 100 10.19 18.63 -12.92
N LYS A 101 9.08 18.58 -13.68
CA LYS A 101 8.52 19.74 -14.37
C LYS A 101 8.21 20.90 -13.42
N PHE A 102 7.64 20.60 -12.23
CA PHE A 102 7.40 21.66 -11.23
C PHE A 102 8.70 22.33 -10.80
N ARG A 103 9.74 21.55 -10.48
CA ARG A 103 11.03 22.09 -10.03
C ARG A 103 11.75 22.91 -11.12
N GLU A 104 11.54 22.55 -12.38
CA GLU A 104 12.07 23.30 -13.53
C GLU A 104 11.34 24.62 -13.73
N LEU A 105 10.00 24.63 -13.63
CA LEU A 105 9.19 25.84 -13.72
C LEU A 105 9.39 26.77 -12.53
N TYR A 106 9.52 26.19 -11.34
CA TYR A 106 9.55 26.90 -10.07
C TYR A 106 10.74 26.43 -9.22
N PRO A 107 11.97 26.81 -9.60
CA PRO A 107 13.17 26.43 -8.85
C PRO A 107 13.13 27.03 -7.45
N LYS A 108 13.77 26.35 -6.48
CA LYS A 108 13.87 26.84 -5.09
C LYS A 108 14.45 28.26 -5.05
N LYS A 109 13.70 29.16 -4.42
CA LYS A 109 14.10 30.54 -4.13
C LYS A 109 14.20 30.72 -2.62
N ASN A 110 14.99 31.69 -2.18
CA ASN A 110 15.02 32.08 -0.77
C ASN A 110 13.90 33.08 -0.47
N VAL A 111 12.68 32.55 -0.33
CA VAL A 111 11.44 33.30 -0.09
C VAL A 111 10.61 32.56 0.95
N ASP A 112 9.75 33.27 1.66
CA ASP A 112 8.83 32.66 2.60
C ASP A 112 7.79 31.83 1.83
N PHE A 113 7.53 30.61 2.29
CA PHE A 113 6.67 29.64 1.61
C PHE A 113 5.58 29.14 2.56
N GLU A 114 4.34 29.48 2.25
CA GLU A 114 3.15 28.99 2.93
C GLU A 114 2.38 28.03 2.01
N PHE A 115 1.74 27.02 2.60
CA PHE A 115 0.99 25.98 1.87
C PHE A 115 -0.28 25.54 2.62
N SER A 116 -0.57 26.15 3.77
CA SER A 116 -1.68 25.78 4.63
C SER A 116 -2.81 26.82 4.58
N PHE A 117 -4.01 26.37 4.19
CA PHE A 117 -5.27 27.14 4.26
C PHE A 117 -5.27 28.51 3.55
N ILE A 118 -4.60 28.61 2.40
CA ILE A 118 -4.54 29.85 1.61
C ILE A 118 -5.83 30.02 0.81
N THR A 119 -6.64 31.02 1.17
CA THR A 119 -7.96 31.24 0.57
C THR A 119 -8.33 32.71 0.43
N LYS A 120 -9.18 33.02 -0.56
CA LYS A 120 -9.99 34.25 -0.59
C LYS A 120 -11.46 33.87 -0.49
N GLU A 121 -12.27 34.70 0.18
CA GLU A 121 -13.66 34.40 0.51
C GLU A 121 -14.57 35.56 0.12
N ALA A 122 -15.65 35.26 -0.61
CA ALA A 122 -16.78 36.17 -0.75
C ALA A 122 -17.88 35.75 0.23
N THR A 123 -18.53 36.69 0.93
CA THR A 123 -19.63 36.40 1.86
C THR A 123 -20.94 37.06 1.43
N LYS A 124 -22.07 36.43 1.78
CA LYS A 124 -23.42 36.96 1.58
C LYS A 124 -24.36 36.47 2.68
N GLN A 125 -25.31 37.31 3.09
CA GLN A 125 -26.39 36.89 3.99
C GLN A 125 -27.52 36.20 3.20
N ILE A 126 -27.83 34.95 3.56
CA ILE A 126 -28.92 34.15 2.97
C ILE A 126 -29.80 33.66 4.12
N MET A 127 -31.11 33.89 4.03
CA MET A 127 -32.10 33.45 5.03
C MET A 127 -31.75 33.85 6.48
N GLY A 128 -31.05 34.97 6.67
CA GLY A 128 -30.66 35.49 7.99
C GLY A 128 -29.30 35.03 8.50
N GLU A 129 -28.63 34.10 7.82
CA GLU A 129 -27.29 33.60 8.17
C GLU A 129 -26.23 34.06 7.15
N GLU A 130 -24.98 34.19 7.59
CA GLU A 130 -23.85 34.50 6.71
C GLU A 130 -23.31 33.23 6.07
N TYR A 131 -23.16 33.25 4.73
CA TYR A 131 -22.60 32.17 3.93
C TYR A 131 -21.37 32.67 3.17
N GLY A 132 -20.34 31.82 3.06
CA GLY A 132 -19.10 32.11 2.36
C GLY A 132 -18.88 31.22 1.13
N ILE A 133 -18.33 31.78 0.05
CA ILE A 133 -17.79 31.01 -1.09
C ILE A 133 -16.27 31.22 -1.15
N THR A 134 -15.49 30.14 -1.06
CA THR A 134 -14.02 30.18 -0.96
C THR A 134 -13.30 29.68 -2.20
N THR A 135 -12.35 30.48 -2.69
CA THR A 135 -11.33 30.08 -3.66
C THR A 135 -10.06 29.67 -2.92
N HIS A 136 -9.42 28.57 -3.33
CA HIS A 136 -8.23 28.03 -2.68
C HIS A 136 -6.98 28.17 -3.56
N PHE A 137 -5.83 28.33 -2.91
CA PHE A 137 -4.50 28.28 -3.52
C PHE A 137 -3.70 27.13 -2.93
N THR A 138 -2.75 26.63 -3.71
CA THR A 138 -1.87 25.53 -3.29
C THR A 138 -0.69 26.07 -2.49
N TYR A 139 -0.09 27.17 -2.96
CA TYR A 139 1.08 27.79 -2.33
C TYR A 139 0.94 29.31 -2.32
N GLU A 140 1.63 29.94 -1.39
CA GLU A 140 1.86 31.37 -1.32
C GLU A 140 3.36 31.59 -1.12
N PHE A 141 3.98 32.32 -2.05
CA PHE A 141 5.36 32.75 -1.94
C PHE A 141 5.40 34.22 -1.59
N THR A 142 6.02 34.55 -0.46
CA THR A 142 6.12 35.94 0.01
C THR A 142 7.56 36.44 -0.08
N ASN A 143 7.74 37.61 -0.67
CA ASN A 143 9.02 38.30 -0.76
C ASN A 143 8.85 39.78 -0.38
N GLY A 144 9.08 40.09 0.90
CA GLY A 144 8.78 41.41 1.45
C GLY A 144 7.28 41.66 1.46
N ASP A 145 6.84 42.75 0.84
CA ASP A 145 5.42 43.09 0.74
C ASP A 145 4.73 42.42 -0.46
N TYR A 146 5.43 41.71 -1.34
CA TYR A 146 4.84 41.07 -2.53
C TYR A 146 4.48 39.61 -2.24
N SER A 147 3.28 39.19 -2.65
CA SER A 147 2.75 37.83 -2.46
C SER A 147 2.32 37.20 -3.77
N GLU A 148 2.79 35.99 -4.05
CA GLU A 148 2.50 35.23 -5.25
C GLU A 148 1.70 33.97 -4.89
N TYR A 149 0.46 33.89 -5.35
CA TYR A 149 -0.48 32.81 -5.06
C TYR A 149 -0.50 31.79 -6.20
N ILE A 150 -0.10 30.56 -5.92
CA ILE A 150 0.02 29.50 -6.93
C ILE A 150 -1.11 28.48 -6.81
N ARG A 151 -1.72 28.13 -7.95
CA ARG A 151 -2.58 26.95 -8.11
C ARG A 151 -1.84 25.85 -8.86
N LEU A 152 -1.68 24.69 -8.23
CA LEU A 152 -1.04 23.53 -8.86
C LEU A 152 -2.04 22.74 -9.71
N LYS A 153 -1.80 22.63 -11.02
CA LYS A 153 -2.62 21.85 -11.95
C LYS A 153 -1.79 20.81 -12.69
N THR A 154 -2.22 19.55 -12.62
CA THR A 154 -1.59 18.41 -13.33
C THR A 154 -2.37 17.98 -14.57
N ALA A 155 -3.50 18.64 -14.88
CA ALA A 155 -4.36 18.33 -16.01
C ALA A 155 -4.16 19.34 -17.15
N HIS A 156 -4.63 18.99 -18.35
CA HIS A 156 -4.50 19.83 -19.55
C HIS A 156 -5.37 21.10 -19.56
N ASP A 157 -6.37 21.19 -18.69
CA ASP A 157 -7.16 22.42 -18.50
C ASP A 157 -6.59 23.19 -17.29
N PRO A 158 -5.72 24.18 -17.53
CA PRO A 158 -5.12 24.95 -16.46
C PRO A 158 -6.07 26.03 -15.93
N GLU A 159 -7.09 26.43 -16.69
CA GLU A 159 -7.84 27.63 -16.37
C GLU A 159 -8.67 27.47 -15.08
N PRO A 160 -8.59 28.44 -14.16
CA PRO A 160 -9.50 28.51 -13.02
C PRO A 160 -10.96 28.62 -13.46
N ALA A 161 -11.89 28.14 -12.62
CA ALA A 161 -13.30 28.31 -12.91
C ALA A 161 -13.68 29.80 -12.89
N LEU A 162 -14.75 30.17 -13.61
CA LEU A 162 -15.20 31.56 -13.69
C LEU A 162 -15.44 32.20 -12.30
N ILE A 163 -15.99 31.45 -11.34
CA ILE A 163 -16.17 31.92 -9.96
C ILE A 163 -14.85 32.12 -9.22
N ASP A 164 -13.82 31.30 -9.49
CA ASP A 164 -12.51 31.50 -8.88
C ASP A 164 -11.92 32.83 -9.35
N ARG A 165 -11.95 33.09 -10.67
CA ARG A 165 -11.48 34.34 -11.26
C ARG A 165 -12.23 35.55 -10.70
N ALA A 166 -13.56 35.46 -10.58
CA ALA A 166 -14.36 36.53 -10.02
C ALA A 166 -14.00 36.87 -8.56
N ILE A 167 -13.78 35.86 -7.71
CA ILE A 167 -13.37 36.10 -6.32
C ILE A 167 -11.95 36.69 -6.29
N ILE A 168 -11.04 36.20 -7.14
CA ILE A 168 -9.68 36.76 -7.27
C ILE A 168 -9.73 38.24 -7.66
N SER A 169 -10.43 38.56 -8.76
CA SER A 169 -10.57 39.95 -9.25
C SER A 169 -11.19 40.90 -8.22
N LYS A 170 -12.10 40.40 -7.37
CA LYS A 170 -12.73 41.20 -6.32
C LYS A 170 -11.79 41.54 -5.16
N PHE A 171 -10.89 40.61 -4.79
CA PHE A 171 -10.10 40.69 -3.56
C PHE A 171 -8.59 40.79 -3.79
N GLN A 172 -8.15 40.98 -5.03
CA GLN A 172 -6.75 41.23 -5.37
C GLN A 172 -6.30 42.58 -4.82
N ALA A 173 -5.15 42.58 -4.14
CA ALA A 173 -4.41 43.80 -3.79
C ALA A 173 -3.31 44.11 -4.83
N GLU A 174 -2.81 45.35 -4.85
CA GLU A 174 -1.83 45.83 -5.85
C GLU A 174 -0.49 45.05 -5.84
N ASN A 175 -0.16 44.41 -4.72
CA ASN A 175 1.05 43.65 -4.45
C ASN A 175 0.85 42.13 -4.52
N GLU A 176 -0.25 41.67 -5.13
CA GLU A 176 -0.58 40.25 -5.26
C GLU A 176 -0.61 39.78 -6.72
N GLU A 177 0.03 38.65 -6.97
CA GLU A 177 0.00 37.95 -8.25
C GLU A 177 -0.63 36.57 -8.12
N TYR A 178 -1.38 36.15 -9.13
CA TYR A 178 -2.16 34.92 -9.11
C TYR A 178 -1.83 34.07 -10.32
N ILE A 179 -1.24 32.90 -10.09
CA ILE A 179 -0.65 32.08 -11.16
C ILE A 179 -1.15 30.64 -11.05
N THR A 180 -1.34 30.01 -12.21
CA THR A 180 -1.51 28.56 -12.32
C THR A 180 -0.20 27.91 -12.77
N ALA A 181 0.35 27.03 -11.94
CA ALA A 181 1.44 26.13 -12.34
C ALA A 181 0.85 24.93 -13.11
N ALA A 182 0.87 25.01 -14.44
CA ALA A 182 0.26 24.06 -15.36
C ALA A 182 1.25 22.97 -15.80
N LEU A 183 1.49 21.98 -14.95
CA LEU A 183 2.50 20.93 -15.18
C LEU A 183 2.24 20.06 -16.42
N GLY A 184 0.98 19.98 -16.86
CA GLY A 184 0.62 19.29 -18.10
C GLY A 184 1.01 20.05 -19.36
N LYS A 185 1.15 21.38 -19.28
CA LYS A 185 1.58 22.28 -20.37
C LYS A 185 3.02 22.75 -20.23
N GLU A 186 3.66 22.47 -19.11
CA GLU A 186 5.02 22.95 -18.79
C GLU A 186 5.10 24.48 -18.81
N GLU A 187 4.12 25.14 -18.20
CA GLU A 187 4.00 26.60 -18.21
C GLU A 187 3.45 27.16 -16.88
N LEU A 188 3.85 28.39 -16.56
CA LEU A 188 3.22 29.24 -15.54
C LEU A 188 2.28 30.21 -16.26
N ILE A 189 1.00 30.17 -15.89
CA ILE A 189 -0.05 30.93 -16.58
C ILE A 189 -0.68 31.90 -15.59
N ASP A 190 -0.63 33.19 -15.90
CA ASP A 190 -1.29 34.23 -15.12
C ASP A 190 -2.80 34.00 -15.12
N ILE A 191 -3.44 34.20 -13.97
CA ILE A 191 -4.89 34.04 -13.85
C ILE A 191 -5.55 35.34 -14.33
N ASP A 192 -6.17 35.25 -15.51
CA ASP A 192 -6.95 36.36 -16.08
C ASP A 192 -8.03 36.86 -15.10
N LEU A 193 -8.14 38.18 -15.02
CA LEU A 193 -9.17 38.86 -14.24
C LEU A 193 -10.45 39.01 -15.07
N VAL A 194 -11.57 39.18 -14.38
CA VAL A 194 -12.88 39.42 -15.01
C VAL A 194 -13.35 40.85 -14.74
N ASP A 195 -14.03 41.44 -15.71
CA ASP A 195 -14.52 42.82 -15.63
C ASP A 195 -15.74 42.99 -14.70
N ASN A 196 -16.54 41.92 -14.51
CA ASN A 196 -17.79 41.94 -13.74
C ASN A 196 -17.81 40.93 -12.57
N PRO A 197 -16.87 41.00 -11.62
CA PRO A 197 -16.73 40.00 -10.57
C PRO A 197 -17.95 39.91 -9.65
N ASP A 198 -18.58 41.03 -9.31
CA ASP A 198 -19.75 41.04 -8.41
C ASP A 198 -20.97 40.34 -9.00
N GLU A 199 -21.24 40.52 -10.29
CA GLU A 199 -22.37 39.86 -10.98
C GLU A 199 -22.20 38.34 -11.03
N ILE A 200 -20.97 37.89 -11.30
CA ILE A 200 -20.62 36.47 -11.33
C ILE A 200 -20.79 35.89 -9.92
N ILE A 201 -20.22 36.52 -8.89
CA ILE A 201 -20.33 36.06 -7.50
C ILE A 201 -21.80 35.98 -7.07
N GLU A 202 -22.60 36.98 -7.40
CA GLU A 202 -24.04 37.01 -7.09
C GLU A 202 -24.80 35.89 -7.79
N HIS A 203 -24.48 35.56 -9.05
CA HIS A 203 -25.06 34.42 -9.75
C HIS A 203 -24.80 33.09 -9.00
N TYR A 204 -23.59 32.88 -8.52
CA TYR A 204 -23.24 31.66 -7.79
C TYR A 204 -23.84 31.60 -6.38
N PHE A 205 -24.07 32.74 -5.72
CA PHE A 205 -24.87 32.76 -4.50
C PHE A 205 -26.33 32.39 -4.74
N LYS A 206 -26.94 32.78 -5.87
CA LYS A 206 -28.30 32.32 -6.23
C LYS A 206 -28.37 30.80 -6.36
N ILE A 207 -27.35 30.16 -6.93
CA ILE A 207 -27.25 28.70 -6.99
C ILE A 207 -27.20 28.10 -5.58
N LEU A 208 -26.45 28.70 -4.66
CA LEU A 208 -26.42 28.27 -3.26
C LEU A 208 -27.79 28.44 -2.59
N GLU A 209 -28.48 29.56 -2.80
CA GLU A 209 -29.84 29.80 -2.30
C GLU A 209 -30.83 28.75 -2.82
N GLU A 210 -30.78 28.42 -4.13
CA GLU A 210 -31.59 27.35 -4.72
C GLU A 210 -31.27 25.97 -4.11
N TYR A 211 -30.01 25.68 -3.83
CA TYR A 211 -29.61 24.44 -3.16
C TYR A 211 -30.15 24.35 -1.74
N LEU A 212 -30.03 25.44 -0.97
CA LEU A 212 -30.48 25.48 0.43
C LEU A 212 -31.99 25.26 0.55
N THR A 213 -32.77 25.65 -0.47
CA THR A 213 -34.22 25.43 -0.54
C THR A 213 -34.63 24.05 -1.04
N ASP A 214 -33.89 23.45 -1.98
CA ASP A 214 -34.15 22.09 -2.49
C ASP A 214 -32.86 21.27 -2.66
N ARG A 215 -32.42 20.64 -1.57
CA ARG A 215 -31.14 19.89 -1.54
C ARG A 215 -31.16 18.59 -2.35
N GLN A 216 -32.34 18.07 -2.71
CA GLN A 216 -32.49 16.75 -3.34
C GLN A 216 -32.80 16.83 -4.84
N LYS A 217 -32.72 18.01 -5.45
CA LYS A 217 -32.90 18.17 -6.89
C LYS A 217 -31.86 17.34 -7.65
N ILE A 218 -32.32 16.42 -8.50
CA ILE A 218 -31.47 15.59 -9.37
C ILE A 218 -31.55 16.16 -10.79
N LYS A 219 -30.39 16.45 -11.36
CA LYS A 219 -30.21 16.83 -12.77
C LYS A 219 -29.12 15.93 -13.37
N PRO A 220 -29.49 14.78 -13.97
CA PRO A 220 -28.51 13.90 -14.60
C PRO A 220 -27.89 14.60 -15.82
N GLY A 221 -26.57 14.47 -15.98
CA GLY A 221 -25.84 15.15 -17.04
C GLY A 221 -24.38 14.72 -17.07
N ASP A 222 -23.52 15.44 -17.79
CA ASP A 222 -22.12 15.05 -17.97
C ASP A 222 -21.34 14.97 -16.65
N TYR A 223 -21.76 15.75 -15.65
CA TYR A 223 -21.22 15.70 -14.30
C TYR A 223 -21.38 14.32 -13.62
N CYS A 224 -22.33 13.48 -14.04
CA CYS A 224 -22.51 12.12 -13.52
C CYS A 224 -21.23 11.28 -13.63
N ASN A 225 -20.39 11.52 -14.65
CA ASN A 225 -19.11 10.85 -14.82
C ASN A 225 -18.13 11.15 -13.66
N PHE A 226 -18.21 12.33 -13.06
CA PHE A 226 -17.31 12.81 -12.01
C PHE A 226 -17.95 12.89 -10.61
N CYS A 227 -19.27 12.76 -10.52
CA CYS A 227 -20.03 12.83 -9.26
C CYS A 227 -19.71 11.72 -8.25
N ASN A 228 -19.30 12.04 -7.03
CA ASN A 228 -19.05 11.03 -6.00
C ASN A 228 -20.32 10.32 -5.49
N MET A 229 -21.49 10.88 -5.79
CA MET A 229 -22.79 10.41 -5.33
C MET A 229 -23.52 9.50 -6.33
N SER A 230 -22.95 9.20 -7.51
CA SER A 230 -23.66 8.47 -8.58
C SER A 230 -24.29 7.16 -8.12
N SER A 231 -23.64 6.42 -7.21
CA SER A 231 -24.14 5.14 -6.74
C SER A 231 -25.25 5.27 -5.68
N THR A 232 -25.43 6.45 -5.08
CA THR A 232 -26.36 6.68 -3.95
C THR A 232 -27.41 7.75 -4.23
N CYS A 233 -27.30 8.54 -5.31
CA CYS A 233 -28.24 9.62 -5.63
C CYS A 233 -29.57 9.14 -6.24
N GLY A 234 -29.73 7.84 -6.49
CA GLY A 234 -30.94 7.26 -7.09
C GLY A 234 -30.93 7.19 -8.62
N GLN A 235 -30.10 7.98 -9.30
CA GLN A 235 -30.03 7.96 -10.78
C GLN A 235 -29.54 6.62 -11.35
N PHE A 236 -28.65 5.92 -10.63
CA PHE A 236 -28.07 4.64 -11.05
C PHE A 236 -28.45 3.55 -10.05
N PRO A 237 -29.67 2.98 -10.16
CA PRO A 237 -30.22 2.08 -9.15
C PRO A 237 -29.35 0.84 -8.92
N LEU A 238 -29.32 0.35 -7.68
CA LEU A 238 -28.63 -0.89 -7.32
C LEU A 238 -29.44 -2.09 -7.83
N VAL A 239 -28.81 -2.95 -8.65
CA VAL A 239 -29.48 -4.13 -9.23
C VAL A 239 -29.08 -5.45 -8.59
N SER A 240 -27.90 -5.50 -7.95
CA SER A 240 -27.40 -6.67 -7.23
C SER A 240 -27.85 -6.66 -5.76
N GLU A 241 -27.66 -7.78 -5.07
CA GLU A 241 -27.88 -7.83 -3.62
C GLU A 241 -26.87 -6.95 -2.86
N GLY A 242 -27.31 -6.39 -1.72
CA GLY A 242 -26.46 -5.62 -0.81
C GLY A 242 -26.97 -4.20 -0.53
N LYS A 243 -26.11 -3.37 0.07
CA LYS A 243 -26.35 -1.95 0.33
C LYS A 243 -25.09 -1.15 0.07
N ILE A 244 -25.26 0.01 -0.57
CA ILE A 244 -24.17 0.96 -0.80
C ILE A 244 -24.01 1.79 0.47
N ASN A 245 -22.77 1.89 0.95
CA ASN A 245 -22.40 2.73 2.09
C ASN A 245 -21.02 3.34 1.83
N ASN A 246 -20.61 4.28 2.69
CA ASN A 246 -19.35 5.00 2.57
C ASN A 246 -18.08 4.14 2.67
N ARG A 247 -18.19 2.86 3.05
CA ARG A 247 -17.08 1.89 3.07
C ARG A 247 -16.99 1.09 1.78
N VAL A 248 -17.89 1.27 0.82
CA VAL A 248 -17.83 0.58 -0.48
C VAL A 248 -16.96 1.41 -1.42
N ARG A 249 -15.97 0.76 -2.03
CA ARG A 249 -15.16 1.38 -3.09
C ARG A 249 -16.02 1.50 -4.34
N GLN A 250 -16.02 2.67 -5.00
CA GLN A 250 -16.81 2.88 -6.20
C GLN A 250 -15.92 2.97 -7.45
N VAL A 251 -16.34 2.31 -8.52
CA VAL A 251 -15.72 2.33 -9.85
C VAL A 251 -16.78 2.67 -10.89
N LYS A 252 -16.52 3.64 -11.77
CA LYS A 252 -17.49 4.06 -12.81
C LYS A 252 -17.05 3.59 -14.18
N VAL A 253 -17.91 2.86 -14.86
CA VAL A 253 -17.64 2.33 -16.19
C VAL A 253 -18.62 2.96 -17.17
N SER A 254 -18.11 3.88 -17.99
CA SER A 254 -18.86 4.41 -19.12
C SER A 254 -19.08 3.33 -20.19
N LYS A 255 -20.11 3.50 -21.02
CA LYS A 255 -20.38 2.71 -22.24
C LYS A 255 -19.12 2.41 -23.05
N THR A 256 -18.32 3.45 -23.34
CA THR A 256 -17.07 3.30 -24.10
C THR A 256 -16.05 2.40 -23.38
N ASN A 257 -15.91 2.54 -22.07
CA ASN A 257 -14.99 1.69 -21.29
C ASN A 257 -15.51 0.27 -21.09
N LEU A 258 -16.83 0.08 -21.06
CA LEU A 258 -17.47 -1.23 -21.05
C LEU A 258 -17.13 -2.02 -22.33
N VAL A 259 -17.15 -1.35 -23.49
CA VAL A 259 -16.72 -1.94 -24.76
C VAL A 259 -15.22 -2.29 -24.73
N LYS A 260 -14.36 -1.38 -24.24
CA LYS A 260 -12.93 -1.64 -24.09
C LYS A 260 -12.64 -2.81 -23.16
N LEU A 261 -13.44 -3.00 -22.11
CA LEU A 261 -13.31 -4.11 -21.16
C LEU A 261 -13.48 -5.47 -21.83
N ASN A 262 -14.34 -5.55 -22.86
CA ASN A 262 -14.56 -6.78 -23.62
C ASN A 262 -13.34 -7.19 -24.47
N SER A 263 -12.54 -6.22 -24.93
CA SER A 263 -11.31 -6.47 -25.70
C SER A 263 -10.08 -6.64 -24.80
N CYS A 264 -9.86 -5.72 -23.87
CA CYS A 264 -8.70 -5.72 -22.98
C CYS A 264 -9.02 -5.05 -21.63
N GLU A 265 -8.99 -5.83 -20.54
CA GLU A 265 -9.30 -5.31 -19.20
C GLU A 265 -8.36 -4.19 -18.77
N ARG A 266 -7.06 -4.36 -19.03
CA ARG A 266 -6.06 -3.32 -18.75
C ARG A 266 -6.36 -1.98 -19.43
N ARG A 267 -6.81 -2.00 -20.69
CA ARG A 267 -7.16 -0.78 -21.44
C ARG A 267 -8.32 -0.04 -20.77
N ALA A 268 -9.35 -0.76 -20.33
CA ALA A 268 -10.48 -0.16 -19.62
C ALA A 268 -10.05 0.35 -18.23
N ALA A 269 -9.32 -0.47 -17.47
CA ALA A 269 -8.91 -0.14 -16.11
C ALA A 269 -7.96 1.08 -16.06
N TRP A 270 -7.06 1.23 -17.02
CA TRP A 270 -6.16 2.38 -17.12
C TRP A 270 -6.90 3.70 -17.27
N ASN A 271 -8.05 3.72 -17.96
CA ASN A 271 -8.93 4.88 -17.98
C ASN A 271 -9.73 5.02 -16.68
N VAL A 272 -10.38 3.93 -16.25
CA VAL A 272 -11.44 3.96 -15.23
C VAL A 272 -10.92 4.00 -13.80
N GLN A 273 -9.96 3.13 -13.47
CA GLN A 273 -9.47 2.92 -12.10
C GLN A 273 -8.17 3.67 -11.81
N TYR A 274 -7.27 3.75 -12.79
CA TYR A 274 -5.92 4.32 -12.61
C TYR A 274 -5.78 5.70 -13.24
N GLY A 275 -6.71 6.11 -14.11
CA GLY A 275 -6.74 7.43 -14.74
C GLY A 275 -5.41 7.82 -15.38
N LEU A 276 -4.76 6.90 -16.10
CA LEU A 276 -3.49 7.17 -16.77
C LEU A 276 -3.70 8.18 -17.91
N PRO A 277 -2.72 9.08 -18.17
CA PRO A 277 -2.74 9.95 -19.35
C PRO A 277 -2.78 9.13 -20.64
N ARG A 278 -3.58 9.57 -21.61
CA ARG A 278 -3.66 8.96 -22.94
C ARG A 278 -2.52 9.47 -23.81
N GLU A 279 -1.98 8.61 -24.67
CA GLU A 279 -0.90 8.94 -25.62
C GLU A 279 -1.42 9.58 -26.91
N ASP A 280 -2.69 9.35 -27.23
CA ASP A 280 -3.35 9.80 -28.46
C ASP A 280 -4.14 11.11 -28.27
N TYR A 281 -3.85 11.87 -27.22
CA TYR A 281 -4.60 13.10 -26.93
C TYR A 281 -4.28 14.18 -27.98
N VAL A 282 -5.30 14.59 -28.73
CA VAL A 282 -5.25 15.73 -29.64
C VAL A 282 -6.06 16.86 -29.01
N GLU A 283 -5.41 18.02 -28.79
CA GLU A 283 -5.98 19.13 -28.01
C GLU A 283 -7.14 19.84 -28.76
N PHE A 284 -7.21 19.69 -30.08
CA PHE A 284 -8.27 20.25 -30.91
C PHE A 284 -8.62 19.27 -32.04
N GLU A 285 -9.66 18.47 -31.85
CA GLU A 285 -10.34 17.81 -32.98
C GLU A 285 -11.47 18.72 -33.45
N THR A 286 -11.46 19.05 -34.74
CA THR A 286 -12.64 19.64 -35.36
C THR A 286 -13.80 18.67 -35.22
N GLU A 287 -14.98 19.20 -34.89
CA GLU A 287 -16.17 18.39 -34.72
C GLU A 287 -16.46 17.58 -35.99
N SER A 288 -16.54 16.26 -35.87
CA SER A 288 -16.79 15.37 -37.00
C SER A 288 -18.23 15.50 -37.53
N ASP A 289 -18.46 15.20 -38.81
CA ASP A 289 -19.81 15.10 -39.39
C ASP A 289 -20.74 14.17 -38.58
N ALA A 290 -20.18 13.15 -37.94
CA ALA A 290 -20.94 12.25 -37.08
C ALA A 290 -21.43 12.96 -35.82
N THR A 291 -20.55 13.66 -35.12
CA THR A 291 -20.90 14.43 -33.92
C THR A 291 -21.93 15.51 -34.24
N LYS A 292 -21.71 16.24 -35.35
CA LYS A 292 -22.66 17.24 -35.87
C LYS A 292 -24.04 16.64 -36.11
N PHE A 293 -24.10 15.48 -36.77
CA PHE A 293 -25.36 14.77 -37.01
C PHE A 293 -26.12 14.45 -35.72
N HIS A 294 -25.44 13.90 -34.70
CA HIS A 294 -26.07 13.62 -33.40
C HIS A 294 -26.62 14.91 -32.77
N ASN A 295 -25.78 15.95 -32.68
CA ASN A 295 -26.13 17.23 -32.06
C ASN A 295 -27.36 17.88 -32.72
N TYR A 296 -27.41 17.92 -34.05
CA TYR A 296 -28.53 18.52 -34.77
C TYR A 296 -29.79 17.65 -34.70
N ALA A 297 -29.67 16.33 -34.85
CA ALA A 297 -30.82 15.42 -34.75
C ALA A 297 -31.47 15.49 -33.36
N GLN A 298 -30.67 15.52 -32.30
CA GLN A 298 -31.16 15.62 -30.92
C GLN A 298 -31.90 16.94 -30.67
N LYS A 299 -31.32 18.09 -31.07
CA LYS A 299 -31.98 19.41 -30.97
C LYS A 299 -33.32 19.46 -31.69
N MET A 300 -33.42 18.77 -32.82
CA MET A 300 -34.65 18.71 -33.62
C MET A 300 -35.69 17.78 -32.98
N LEU A 301 -35.30 16.64 -32.42
CA LEU A 301 -36.26 15.58 -32.07
C LEU A 301 -36.88 15.70 -30.67
N VAL A 302 -36.26 16.41 -29.74
CA VAL A 302 -36.74 16.49 -28.34
C VAL A 302 -37.94 17.44 -28.21
N ASN A 303 -38.98 16.98 -27.50
CA ASN A 303 -40.17 17.78 -27.16
C ASN A 303 -40.92 18.41 -28.35
N ASN A 304 -40.83 17.80 -29.54
CA ASN A 304 -41.50 18.35 -30.72
C ASN A 304 -42.05 17.28 -31.68
N SER A 305 -43.36 17.03 -31.60
CA SER A 305 -44.06 16.11 -32.51
C SER A 305 -44.11 16.61 -33.96
N GLU A 306 -43.98 17.92 -34.20
CA GLU A 306 -43.97 18.52 -35.55
C GLU A 306 -42.63 18.28 -36.28
N ASN A 307 -41.58 17.92 -35.55
CA ASN A 307 -40.24 17.66 -36.11
C ASN A 307 -40.05 16.25 -36.66
N LEU A 308 -41.09 15.40 -36.60
CA LEU A 308 -41.15 14.14 -37.34
C LEU A 308 -41.61 14.32 -38.79
N ASP A 309 -41.68 15.54 -39.35
CA ASP A 309 -41.89 15.74 -40.80
C ASP A 309 -40.56 15.72 -41.58
N GLU A 310 -40.43 14.81 -42.54
CA GLU A 310 -39.27 14.68 -43.43
C GLU A 310 -39.00 15.93 -44.29
N ARG A 311 -39.98 16.85 -44.37
CA ARG A 311 -39.90 18.10 -45.14
C ARG A 311 -39.55 19.32 -44.29
N ASN A 312 -39.26 19.17 -43.00
CA ASN A 312 -38.91 20.28 -42.12
C ASN A 312 -37.47 20.79 -42.33
N ILE A 313 -37.16 21.16 -43.58
CA ILE A 313 -35.86 21.63 -44.02
C ILE A 313 -35.54 23.02 -43.45
N ASP A 314 -36.56 23.85 -43.21
CA ASP A 314 -36.38 25.22 -42.72
C ASP A 314 -35.83 25.21 -41.28
N ASN A 315 -36.45 24.45 -40.37
CA ASN A 315 -35.92 24.29 -39.02
C ASN A 315 -34.52 23.63 -39.04
N PHE A 316 -34.31 22.61 -39.87
CA PHE A 316 -33.00 21.97 -39.98
C PHE A 316 -31.91 22.96 -40.44
N ASN A 317 -32.22 23.78 -41.44
CA ASN A 317 -31.32 24.82 -41.95
C ASN A 317 -31.01 25.89 -40.89
N GLU A 318 -31.94 26.20 -40.01
CA GLU A 318 -31.73 27.13 -38.89
C GLU A 318 -30.70 26.57 -37.89
N VAL A 319 -30.87 25.33 -37.41
CA VAL A 319 -29.94 24.70 -36.45
C VAL A 319 -28.56 24.41 -37.04
N THR A 320 -28.46 24.33 -38.37
CA THR A 320 -27.23 24.04 -39.12
C THR A 320 -26.70 25.26 -39.88
N SER A 321 -27.15 26.46 -39.52
CA SER A 321 -26.84 27.71 -40.21
C SER A 321 -25.33 28.05 -40.27
N THR A 322 -24.55 27.52 -39.34
CA THR A 322 -23.08 27.66 -39.29
C THR A 322 -22.32 26.74 -40.24
N GLU A 323 -22.98 25.71 -40.80
CA GLU A 323 -22.36 24.72 -41.67
C GLU A 323 -22.39 25.16 -43.14
N ASP A 324 -21.39 24.75 -43.92
CA ASP A 324 -21.40 24.94 -45.36
C ASP A 324 -22.52 24.11 -46.03
N GLN A 325 -22.92 24.52 -47.24
CA GLN A 325 -24.05 23.89 -47.94
C GLN A 325 -23.84 22.39 -48.18
N VAL A 326 -22.61 21.95 -48.48
CA VAL A 326 -22.33 20.53 -48.79
C VAL A 326 -22.49 19.69 -47.54
N THR A 327 -21.93 20.14 -46.42
CA THR A 327 -22.10 19.50 -45.11
C THR A 327 -23.57 19.47 -44.71
N ARG A 328 -24.29 20.59 -44.89
CA ARG A 328 -25.71 20.70 -44.56
C ARG A 328 -26.58 19.72 -45.35
N ASP A 329 -26.40 19.63 -46.67
CA ASP A 329 -27.16 18.72 -47.53
C ASP A 329 -26.91 17.25 -47.13
N LYS A 330 -25.66 16.91 -46.81
CA LYS A 330 -25.27 15.57 -46.35
C LYS A 330 -25.93 15.21 -45.01
N LEU A 331 -25.90 16.13 -44.05
CA LEU A 331 -26.52 15.93 -42.73
C LEU A 331 -28.04 15.87 -42.84
N PHE A 332 -28.65 16.70 -43.69
CA PHE A 332 -30.10 16.70 -43.90
C PHE A 332 -30.57 15.37 -44.50
N LYS A 333 -29.86 14.81 -45.48
CA LYS A 333 -30.20 13.50 -46.06
C LYS A 333 -30.19 12.39 -45.00
N LYS A 334 -29.23 12.41 -44.07
CA LYS A 334 -29.20 11.47 -42.93
C LYS A 334 -30.38 11.69 -41.98
N TYR A 335 -30.72 12.95 -41.73
CA TYR A 335 -31.86 13.32 -40.88
C TYR A 335 -33.18 12.82 -41.49
N GLN A 336 -33.41 13.04 -42.79
CA GLN A 336 -34.59 12.52 -43.49
C GLN A 336 -34.70 11.00 -43.38
N GLY A 337 -33.57 10.29 -43.56
CA GLY A 337 -33.51 8.84 -43.36
C GLY A 337 -33.89 8.42 -41.94
N LEU A 338 -33.41 9.14 -40.92
CA LEU A 338 -33.80 8.92 -39.52
C LEU A 338 -35.31 9.12 -39.31
N ILE A 339 -35.87 10.25 -39.77
CA ILE A 339 -37.29 10.56 -39.62
C ILE A 339 -38.18 9.51 -40.28
N SER A 340 -37.84 9.09 -41.51
CA SER A 340 -38.59 8.06 -42.25
C SER A 340 -38.76 6.77 -41.44
N LYS A 341 -37.78 6.46 -40.60
CA LYS A 341 -37.76 5.28 -39.74
C LYS A 341 -38.48 5.48 -38.41
N LEU A 342 -38.40 6.68 -37.84
CA LEU A 342 -39.12 7.00 -36.61
C LEU A 342 -40.64 7.10 -36.85
N GLN A 343 -41.07 7.55 -38.03
CA GLN A 343 -42.48 7.62 -38.41
C GLN A 343 -43.18 6.24 -38.48
N GLU A 344 -42.43 5.15 -38.63
CA GLU A 344 -42.98 3.79 -38.59
C GLU A 344 -43.56 3.43 -37.21
N TYR A 345 -43.20 4.19 -36.15
CA TYR A 345 -43.64 3.97 -34.77
C TYR A 345 -44.80 4.91 -34.38
N SER A 346 -46.01 4.36 -34.26
CA SER A 346 -47.20 5.10 -33.81
C SER A 346 -47.06 5.56 -32.35
N ASN A 347 -47.50 6.79 -32.05
CA ASN A 347 -47.47 7.38 -30.70
C ASN A 347 -46.05 7.41 -30.08
N LEU A 348 -45.04 7.69 -30.90
CA LEU A 348 -43.69 7.93 -30.44
C LEU A 348 -43.59 9.30 -29.75
N GLU A 349 -43.16 9.31 -28.50
CA GLU A 349 -42.91 10.51 -27.70
C GLU A 349 -41.45 10.58 -27.29
N ILE A 350 -40.67 11.48 -27.89
CA ILE A 350 -39.26 11.73 -27.52
C ILE A 350 -39.22 12.82 -26.44
N LYS A 351 -38.73 12.46 -25.25
CA LYS A 351 -38.84 13.30 -24.04
C LYS A 351 -37.58 14.06 -23.71
N ASP A 352 -36.42 13.45 -23.97
CA ASP A 352 -35.13 14.04 -23.65
C ASP A 352 -34.04 13.48 -24.57
N SER A 353 -32.92 14.18 -24.62
CA SER A 353 -31.71 13.77 -25.32
C SER A 353 -30.56 13.68 -24.34
N GLU A 354 -29.50 12.96 -24.71
CA GLU A 354 -28.23 13.05 -23.98
C GLU A 354 -28.37 12.66 -22.48
N TYR A 355 -29.36 11.81 -22.18
CA TYR A 355 -29.79 11.47 -20.82
C TYR A 355 -28.91 10.35 -20.24
N GLN A 356 -28.50 10.50 -18.97
CA GLN A 356 -27.64 9.53 -18.30
C GLN A 356 -28.44 8.32 -17.79
N LEU A 357 -28.15 7.14 -18.35
CA LEU A 357 -28.77 5.88 -17.97
C LEU A 357 -27.74 4.87 -17.50
N GLY A 358 -28.16 3.98 -16.60
CA GLY A 358 -27.31 2.91 -16.11
C GLY A 358 -27.79 2.33 -14.79
N PHE A 359 -26.89 1.64 -14.09
CA PHE A 359 -27.19 0.97 -12.84
C PHE A 359 -25.90 0.66 -12.08
N THR A 360 -26.05 0.28 -10.82
CA THR A 360 -24.95 -0.09 -9.93
C THR A 360 -24.99 -1.58 -9.60
N CYS A 361 -23.86 -2.27 -9.69
CA CYS A 361 -23.65 -3.63 -9.18
C CYS A 361 -22.63 -3.62 -8.04
N ILE A 362 -22.86 -4.40 -6.98
CA ILE A 362 -21.91 -4.65 -5.91
C ILE A 362 -21.34 -6.06 -6.07
N ALA A 363 -20.01 -6.15 -6.00
CA ALA A 363 -19.30 -7.42 -6.00
C ALA A 363 -18.27 -7.46 -4.86
N ASP A 364 -17.88 -8.68 -4.47
CA ASP A 364 -16.65 -8.88 -3.70
C ASP A 364 -15.45 -8.47 -4.56
N GLY A 365 -14.49 -7.80 -3.91
CA GLY A 365 -13.31 -7.27 -4.55
C GLY A 365 -12.23 -6.96 -3.52
N VAL A 366 -11.27 -6.14 -3.94
CA VAL A 366 -10.09 -5.84 -3.13
C VAL A 366 -9.86 -4.33 -3.01
N ASP A 367 -9.16 -3.94 -1.95
CA ASP A 367 -8.68 -2.58 -1.72
C ASP A 367 -7.29 -2.61 -1.06
N ILE A 368 -6.66 -1.44 -0.92
CA ILE A 368 -5.41 -1.31 -0.16
C ILE A 368 -5.66 -0.55 1.14
N LYS A 369 -5.18 -1.11 2.25
CA LYS A 369 -5.17 -0.45 3.57
C LYS A 369 -3.78 -0.58 4.16
N ASN A 370 -3.13 0.56 4.48
CA ASN A 370 -1.76 0.61 5.02
C ASN A 370 -0.73 -0.15 4.17
N GLY A 371 -0.88 -0.12 2.84
CA GLY A 371 -0.01 -0.84 1.90
C GLY A 371 -0.31 -2.34 1.75
N GLU A 372 -1.28 -2.89 2.49
CA GLU A 372 -1.69 -4.29 2.40
C GLU A 372 -3.01 -4.45 1.64
N LEU A 373 -3.11 -5.53 0.88
CA LEU A 373 -4.34 -5.90 0.17
C LEU A 373 -5.38 -6.41 1.18
N VAL A 374 -6.59 -5.87 1.11
CA VAL A 374 -7.71 -6.26 1.97
C VAL A 374 -8.96 -6.55 1.15
N ASP A 375 -9.75 -7.52 1.56
CA ASP A 375 -11.04 -7.81 0.93
C ASP A 375 -12.04 -6.68 1.21
N LYS A 376 -12.75 -6.27 0.16
CA LYS A 376 -13.71 -5.17 0.25
C LYS A 376 -14.79 -5.27 -0.82
N LYS A 377 -16.00 -4.84 -0.49
CA LYS A 377 -17.07 -4.68 -1.50
C LYS A 377 -16.73 -3.53 -2.44
N VAL A 378 -16.95 -3.76 -3.74
CA VAL A 378 -16.77 -2.78 -4.81
C VAL A 378 -18.11 -2.55 -5.51
N ALA A 379 -18.55 -1.29 -5.55
CA ALA A 379 -19.70 -0.83 -6.33
C ALA A 379 -19.24 -0.38 -7.71
N THR A 380 -19.60 -1.13 -8.73
CA THR A 380 -19.39 -0.77 -10.12
C THR A 380 -20.64 -0.08 -10.65
N VAL A 381 -20.53 1.20 -11.00
CA VAL A 381 -21.60 1.96 -11.66
C VAL A 381 -21.38 1.89 -13.16
N PHE A 382 -22.24 1.15 -13.85
CA PHE A 382 -22.27 1.14 -15.31
C PHE A 382 -23.16 2.27 -15.78
N MET A 383 -22.67 3.10 -16.71
CA MET A 383 -23.41 4.27 -17.17
C MET A 383 -23.13 4.57 -18.63
N GLY A 384 -24.12 5.15 -19.30
CA GLY A 384 -24.04 5.63 -20.67
C GLY A 384 -24.93 6.85 -20.85
N LYS A 385 -24.61 7.62 -21.89
CA LYS A 385 -25.38 8.79 -22.30
C LYS A 385 -26.20 8.37 -23.52
N ALA A 386 -27.48 8.13 -23.31
CA ALA A 386 -28.37 7.73 -24.38
C ALA A 386 -28.66 8.93 -25.29
N ASP A 387 -28.54 8.75 -26.61
CA ASP A 387 -28.76 9.85 -27.55
C ASP A 387 -30.16 10.45 -27.38
N LEU A 388 -31.18 9.59 -27.28
CA LEU A 388 -32.58 9.98 -27.11
C LEU A 388 -33.31 8.98 -26.19
N VAL A 389 -34.17 9.52 -25.32
CA VAL A 389 -35.09 8.73 -24.49
C VAL A 389 -36.53 9.06 -24.84
N ALA A 390 -37.32 8.02 -25.03
CA ALA A 390 -38.66 8.10 -25.59
C ALA A 390 -39.63 7.11 -24.94
N ARG A 391 -40.90 7.19 -25.31
CA ARG A 391 -41.88 6.14 -25.11
C ARG A 391 -42.59 5.85 -26.43
N VAL A 392 -42.94 4.58 -26.65
CA VAL A 392 -43.79 4.16 -27.78
C VAL A 392 -44.91 3.30 -27.24
N ASN A 393 -46.16 3.71 -27.47
CA ASN A 393 -47.34 3.03 -26.92
C ASN A 393 -47.24 2.79 -25.39
N GLY A 394 -46.68 3.77 -24.65
CA GLY A 394 -46.47 3.67 -23.21
C GLY A 394 -45.23 2.88 -22.77
N VAL A 395 -44.57 2.11 -23.65
CA VAL A 395 -43.35 1.35 -23.31
C VAL A 395 -42.10 2.24 -23.41
N PRO A 396 -41.17 2.20 -22.44
CA PRO A 396 -39.88 2.89 -22.55
C PRO A 396 -39.11 2.49 -23.80
N LEU A 397 -38.64 3.50 -24.55
CA LEU A 397 -37.86 3.35 -25.77
C LEU A 397 -36.58 4.18 -25.66
N ILE A 398 -35.43 3.55 -25.88
CA ILE A 398 -34.15 4.26 -26.02
C ILE A 398 -33.76 4.23 -27.49
N ILE A 399 -33.50 5.40 -28.08
CA ILE A 399 -33.06 5.51 -29.46
C ILE A 399 -31.60 5.94 -29.45
N GLU A 400 -30.77 5.17 -30.12
CA GLU A 400 -29.34 5.40 -30.23
C GLU A 400 -28.95 5.45 -31.71
N LEU A 401 -28.36 6.56 -32.07
CA LEU A 401 -27.98 6.92 -33.43
C LEU A 401 -26.59 6.34 -33.72
N LYS A 402 -26.45 5.71 -34.88
CA LYS A 402 -25.20 5.09 -35.31
C LYS A 402 -24.85 5.61 -36.70
N THR A 403 -23.66 6.19 -36.83
CA THR A 403 -23.14 6.71 -38.10
C THR A 403 -22.15 5.76 -38.77
N ARG A 404 -22.00 4.55 -38.23
CA ARG A 404 -21.17 3.45 -38.72
C ARG A 404 -21.99 2.16 -38.85
N PRO A 405 -21.51 1.13 -39.58
CA PRO A 405 -22.16 -0.18 -39.61
C PRO A 405 -22.31 -0.81 -38.21
N GLU A 406 -23.26 -1.74 -38.10
CA GLU A 406 -23.50 -2.54 -36.91
C GLU A 406 -22.26 -3.36 -36.53
N ILE A 407 -21.91 -3.34 -35.24
CA ILE A 407 -20.85 -4.17 -34.67
C ILE A 407 -21.36 -4.94 -33.45
N PRO A 408 -20.71 -6.07 -33.05
CA PRO A 408 -21.14 -6.87 -31.91
C PRO A 408 -21.27 -6.08 -30.59
N GLU A 409 -20.46 -5.05 -30.40
CA GLU A 409 -20.44 -4.18 -29.22
C GLU A 409 -21.76 -3.42 -29.01
N ASP A 410 -22.51 -3.17 -30.09
CA ASP A 410 -23.81 -2.48 -30.03
C ASP A 410 -24.81 -3.31 -29.19
N LEU A 411 -24.70 -4.65 -29.17
CA LEU A 411 -25.52 -5.48 -28.29
C LEU A 411 -25.24 -5.20 -26.81
N LEU A 412 -23.97 -5.08 -26.40
CA LEU A 412 -23.61 -4.86 -25.01
C LEU A 412 -24.10 -3.48 -24.53
N GLU A 413 -24.06 -2.48 -25.41
CA GLU A 413 -24.63 -1.17 -25.19
C GLU A 413 -26.15 -1.20 -24.99
N SER A 414 -26.90 -1.86 -25.89
CA SER A 414 -28.35 -1.98 -25.72
C SER A 414 -28.74 -2.67 -24.40
N GLN A 415 -27.97 -3.66 -23.96
CA GLN A 415 -28.19 -4.34 -22.68
C GLN A 415 -27.95 -3.41 -21.47
N LEU A 416 -26.94 -2.53 -21.54
CA LEU A 416 -26.70 -1.51 -20.52
C LEU A 416 -27.91 -0.58 -20.39
N TYR A 417 -28.40 -0.04 -21.50
CA TYR A 417 -29.54 0.88 -21.49
C TYR A 417 -30.85 0.20 -21.10
N ALA A 418 -31.11 -1.01 -21.58
CA ALA A 418 -32.33 -1.74 -21.27
C ALA A 418 -32.47 -2.00 -19.77
N LEU A 419 -31.42 -2.54 -19.13
CA LEU A 419 -31.43 -2.78 -17.69
C LEU A 419 -31.47 -1.46 -16.89
N GLY A 420 -30.73 -0.43 -17.32
CA GLY A 420 -30.75 0.88 -16.65
C GLY A 420 -32.13 1.53 -16.67
N ALA A 421 -32.77 1.58 -17.84
CA ALA A 421 -34.10 2.17 -18.01
C ALA A 421 -35.17 1.36 -17.25
N SER A 422 -35.17 0.03 -17.35
CA SER A 422 -36.10 -0.84 -16.63
C SER A 422 -36.05 -0.58 -15.12
N ARG A 423 -34.86 -0.48 -14.55
CA ARG A 423 -34.67 -0.35 -13.10
C ARG A 423 -34.92 1.06 -12.59
N LEU A 424 -34.61 2.08 -13.39
CA LEU A 424 -34.87 3.47 -13.03
C LEU A 424 -36.38 3.79 -13.09
N LEU A 425 -37.08 3.25 -14.09
CA LEU A 425 -38.50 3.50 -14.32
C LEU A 425 -39.43 2.48 -13.64
N ASN A 426 -38.87 1.38 -13.11
CA ASN A 426 -39.60 0.23 -12.57
C ASN A 426 -40.55 -0.40 -13.60
N GLU A 427 -40.03 -0.69 -14.78
CA GLU A 427 -40.75 -1.23 -15.94
C GLU A 427 -40.21 -2.63 -16.29
N GLU A 428 -41.09 -3.56 -16.64
CA GLU A 428 -40.75 -4.97 -16.94
C GLU A 428 -40.34 -5.18 -18.41
N GLU A 429 -40.57 -4.17 -19.26
CA GLU A 429 -40.26 -4.20 -20.69
C GLU A 429 -39.60 -2.90 -21.13
N VAL A 430 -38.54 -3.03 -21.92
CA VAL A 430 -37.83 -1.89 -22.54
C VAL A 430 -37.48 -2.21 -23.99
N ILE A 431 -37.61 -1.22 -24.87
CA ILE A 431 -37.23 -1.31 -26.27
C ILE A 431 -35.98 -0.46 -26.50
N ILE A 432 -35.00 -1.00 -27.20
CA ILE A 432 -33.81 -0.27 -27.67
C ILE A 432 -33.81 -0.24 -29.20
N LEU A 433 -33.68 0.95 -29.76
CA LEU A 433 -33.67 1.21 -31.19
C LEU A 433 -32.30 1.71 -31.61
N HIS A 434 -31.52 0.85 -32.28
CA HIS A 434 -30.33 1.33 -32.98
C HIS A 434 -30.73 1.78 -34.39
N VAL A 435 -30.50 3.06 -34.69
CA VAL A 435 -30.73 3.64 -36.01
C VAL A 435 -29.40 3.90 -36.70
N TYR A 436 -29.07 3.08 -37.69
CA TYR A 436 -27.84 3.17 -38.46
C TYR A 436 -28.02 4.12 -39.65
N SER A 437 -27.71 5.40 -39.45
CA SER A 437 -27.73 6.47 -40.46
C SER A 437 -26.40 6.53 -41.22
N LEU A 438 -26.24 5.61 -42.18
CA LEU A 438 -25.08 5.55 -43.07
C LEU A 438 -25.20 6.60 -44.20
N GLU A 439 -24.12 6.79 -44.96
CA GLU A 439 -24.06 7.81 -46.01
C GLU A 439 -25.16 7.67 -47.10
N ASN A 440 -25.55 6.44 -47.41
CA ASN A 440 -26.51 6.14 -48.47
C ASN A 440 -27.72 5.31 -48.03
N SER A 441 -27.83 4.98 -46.74
CA SER A 441 -28.93 4.14 -46.24
C SER A 441 -29.19 4.37 -44.76
N THR A 442 -30.45 4.32 -44.36
CA THR A 442 -30.82 4.24 -42.94
C THR A 442 -31.44 2.88 -42.63
N GLN A 443 -30.91 2.20 -41.62
CA GLN A 443 -31.40 0.90 -41.16
C GLN A 443 -31.74 0.94 -39.68
N VAL A 444 -32.71 0.14 -39.27
CA VAL A 444 -33.16 0.05 -37.88
C VAL A 444 -32.94 -1.35 -37.36
N LYS A 445 -32.43 -1.44 -36.14
CA LYS A 445 -32.38 -2.68 -35.39
C LYS A 445 -33.06 -2.48 -34.04
N GLU A 446 -34.33 -2.89 -33.99
CA GLU A 446 -35.10 -2.96 -32.75
C GLU A 446 -34.67 -4.17 -31.91
N ARG A 447 -34.52 -3.96 -30.60
CA ARG A 447 -34.27 -4.98 -29.60
C ARG A 447 -35.26 -4.78 -28.46
N ARG A 448 -36.05 -5.81 -28.17
CA ARG A 448 -37.03 -5.82 -27.09
C ARG A 448 -36.52 -6.70 -25.97
N TYR A 449 -36.58 -6.20 -24.74
CA TYR A 449 -36.11 -6.89 -23.55
C TYR A 449 -37.26 -6.99 -22.56
N ALA A 450 -37.76 -8.21 -22.37
CA ALA A 450 -38.72 -8.54 -21.32
C ALA A 450 -37.98 -8.99 -20.04
N GLU A 451 -38.75 -9.29 -19.00
CA GLU A 451 -38.22 -9.60 -17.66
C GLU A 451 -37.16 -10.71 -17.66
N SER A 452 -37.35 -11.79 -18.43
CA SER A 452 -36.39 -12.90 -18.54
C SER A 452 -35.04 -12.45 -19.08
N GLU A 453 -35.03 -11.63 -20.14
CA GLU A 453 -33.83 -11.11 -20.76
C GLU A 453 -33.16 -10.09 -19.83
N LEU A 454 -33.93 -9.25 -19.15
CA LEU A 454 -33.42 -8.28 -18.18
C LEU A 454 -32.72 -8.97 -17.00
N ASN A 455 -33.26 -10.09 -16.53
CA ASN A 455 -32.62 -10.91 -15.48
C ASN A 455 -31.31 -11.56 -15.98
N SER A 456 -31.30 -12.09 -17.21
CA SER A 456 -30.08 -12.60 -17.85
C SER A 456 -29.00 -11.51 -18.01
N ILE A 457 -29.41 -10.29 -18.38
CA ILE A 457 -28.52 -9.13 -18.47
C ILE A 457 -27.95 -8.77 -17.10
N LYS A 458 -28.77 -8.76 -16.04
CA LYS A 458 -28.31 -8.52 -14.68
C LYS A 458 -27.18 -9.48 -14.29
N GLU A 459 -27.36 -10.79 -14.47
CA GLU A 459 -26.33 -11.80 -14.16
C GLU A 459 -25.03 -11.57 -14.94
N LYS A 460 -25.15 -11.21 -16.23
CA LYS A 460 -24.00 -10.86 -17.07
C LYS A 460 -23.22 -9.68 -16.49
N PHE A 461 -23.88 -8.60 -16.09
CA PHE A 461 -23.22 -7.42 -15.54
C PHE A 461 -22.69 -7.63 -14.12
N GLU A 462 -23.30 -8.49 -13.31
CA GLU A 462 -22.72 -8.93 -12.04
C GLU A 462 -21.40 -9.69 -12.24
N SER A 463 -21.31 -10.54 -13.26
CA SER A 463 -20.07 -11.21 -13.65
C SER A 463 -18.99 -10.22 -14.10
N ILE A 464 -19.37 -9.20 -14.88
CA ILE A 464 -18.46 -8.12 -15.27
C ILE A 464 -17.98 -7.32 -14.04
N ALA A 465 -18.88 -7.01 -13.10
CA ALA A 465 -18.55 -6.29 -11.88
C ALA A 465 -17.55 -7.05 -11.00
N LYS A 466 -17.62 -8.38 -10.94
CA LYS A 466 -16.63 -9.22 -10.22
C LYS A 466 -15.22 -9.05 -10.80
N LYS A 467 -15.07 -8.99 -12.12
CA LYS A 467 -13.77 -8.73 -12.77
C LYS A 467 -13.20 -7.38 -12.37
N ILE A 468 -14.02 -6.34 -12.41
CA ILE A 468 -13.65 -4.97 -12.02
C ILE A 468 -13.29 -4.91 -10.53
N GLY A 469 -14.04 -5.61 -9.68
CA GLY A 469 -13.80 -5.69 -8.25
C GLY A 469 -12.44 -6.31 -7.90
N SER A 470 -11.89 -7.16 -8.76
CA SER A 470 -10.57 -7.79 -8.60
C SER A 470 -9.38 -6.87 -8.89
N TRP A 471 -9.61 -5.69 -9.48
CA TRP A 471 -8.53 -4.76 -9.81
C TRP A 471 -7.91 -4.16 -8.54
N VAL A 472 -6.62 -4.39 -8.35
CA VAL A 472 -5.87 -3.89 -7.19
C VAL A 472 -5.63 -2.38 -7.34
N PRO A 473 -6.08 -1.53 -6.39
CA PRO A 473 -5.77 -0.11 -6.38
C PRO A 473 -4.26 0.16 -6.39
N TYR A 474 -3.83 1.28 -6.96
CA TYR A 474 -2.42 1.70 -7.06
C TYR A 474 -1.47 0.74 -7.81
N ASN A 475 -1.97 -0.39 -8.32
CA ASN A 475 -1.22 -1.31 -9.17
C ASN A 475 -1.84 -1.36 -10.57
N ALA A 476 -1.41 -0.45 -11.45
CA ALA A 476 -1.89 -0.39 -12.84
C ALA A 476 -1.57 -1.66 -13.64
N LEU A 477 -0.65 -2.51 -13.18
CA LEU A 477 -0.29 -3.77 -13.84
C LEU A 477 -1.21 -4.94 -13.46
N SER A 478 -2.00 -4.80 -12.38
CA SER A 478 -2.90 -5.84 -11.86
C SER A 478 -3.91 -6.36 -12.88
N PRO A 479 -4.59 -5.53 -13.69
CA PRO A 479 -5.50 -6.04 -14.70
C PRO A 479 -4.73 -6.72 -15.84
N LYS A 480 -5.28 -7.84 -16.30
CA LYS A 480 -4.73 -8.61 -17.42
C LYS A 480 -4.80 -7.79 -18.72
N TYR A 481 -3.77 -7.91 -19.53
CA TYR A 481 -3.79 -7.42 -20.91
C TYR A 481 -4.07 -8.57 -21.86
N ASN A 482 -4.75 -8.27 -22.96
CA ASN A 482 -4.90 -9.17 -24.10
C ASN A 482 -4.37 -8.48 -25.35
N VAL A 483 -3.64 -9.22 -26.18
CA VAL A 483 -3.12 -8.76 -27.46
C VAL A 483 -4.12 -9.09 -28.56
N GLY A 484 -4.41 -8.11 -29.41
CA GLY A 484 -5.27 -8.26 -30.59
C GLY A 484 -5.13 -7.04 -31.50
N ASP A 485 -5.88 -7.01 -32.61
CA ASP A 485 -5.79 -5.93 -33.62
C ASP A 485 -6.05 -4.54 -33.02
N TRP A 486 -6.89 -4.47 -31.98
CA TRP A 486 -7.16 -3.24 -31.23
C TRP A 486 -5.91 -2.64 -30.56
N CYS A 487 -4.81 -3.39 -30.39
CA CYS A 487 -3.54 -2.84 -29.89
C CYS A 487 -2.96 -1.78 -30.84
N GLY A 488 -3.25 -1.84 -32.14
CA GLY A 488 -2.81 -0.83 -33.11
C GLY A 488 -3.43 0.54 -32.88
N PHE A 489 -4.63 0.57 -32.28
CA PHE A 489 -5.45 1.76 -32.00
C PHE A 489 -5.70 1.96 -30.50
N CYS A 490 -4.79 1.45 -29.67
CA CYS A 490 -4.88 1.58 -28.21
C CYS A 490 -4.23 2.90 -27.78
N GLU A 491 -4.96 3.71 -27.02
CA GLU A 491 -4.53 5.01 -26.49
C GLU A 491 -3.37 4.93 -25.48
N PHE A 492 -2.93 3.71 -25.15
CA PHE A 492 -1.82 3.45 -24.23
C PHE A 492 -0.82 2.47 -24.84
N ARG A 493 -0.69 2.46 -26.17
CA ARG A 493 0.08 1.43 -26.89
C ARG A 493 1.54 1.40 -26.44
N ASN A 494 2.20 2.55 -26.31
CA ASN A 494 3.61 2.65 -25.98
C ASN A 494 3.85 2.27 -24.52
N THR A 495 3.09 2.85 -23.60
CA THR A 495 3.09 2.53 -22.17
C THR A 495 2.80 1.05 -21.95
N CYS A 496 1.76 0.50 -22.60
CA CYS A 496 1.47 -0.93 -22.49
C CYS A 496 2.62 -1.79 -23.03
N SER A 497 3.31 -1.35 -24.08
CA SER A 497 4.44 -2.09 -24.64
C SER A 497 5.67 -2.06 -23.73
N GLU A 498 5.97 -0.92 -23.12
CA GLU A 498 7.07 -0.73 -22.15
C GLU A 498 6.88 -1.58 -20.89
N TYR A 499 5.62 -1.74 -20.44
CA TYR A 499 5.26 -2.43 -19.20
C TYR A 499 4.52 -3.77 -19.43
N ARG A 500 4.72 -4.38 -20.61
CA ARG A 500 4.34 -5.79 -20.84
C ARG A 500 5.34 -6.67 -20.08
N VAL A 501 4.83 -7.32 -19.05
CA VAL A 501 5.56 -8.37 -18.33
C VAL A 501 5.86 -9.48 -19.34
N SER A 502 7.14 -9.70 -19.67
CA SER A 502 7.54 -10.83 -20.51
C SER A 502 7.19 -12.15 -19.81
N ASP A 503 7.01 -13.25 -20.54
CA ASP A 503 6.61 -14.51 -19.90
C ASP A 503 7.62 -15.00 -18.84
N GLY A 504 8.90 -14.62 -18.97
CA GLY A 504 9.90 -14.85 -17.92
C GLY A 504 9.69 -14.04 -16.63
N GLN A 505 9.10 -12.84 -16.72
CA GLN A 505 8.78 -12.02 -15.54
C GLN A 505 7.50 -12.49 -14.83
N LYS A 506 6.57 -13.18 -15.52
CA LYS A 506 5.40 -13.81 -14.88
C LYS A 506 5.79 -14.96 -13.96
N GLU A 507 6.82 -15.70 -14.34
CA GLU A 507 7.38 -16.80 -13.54
C GLU A 507 8.05 -16.25 -12.27
N VAL A 508 8.76 -15.12 -12.37
CA VAL A 508 9.36 -14.42 -11.22
C VAL A 508 8.31 -13.91 -10.24
N ILE A 509 7.22 -13.29 -10.71
CA ILE A 509 6.14 -12.80 -9.81
C ILE A 509 5.45 -13.96 -9.09
N SER A 510 5.23 -15.08 -9.77
CA SER A 510 4.69 -16.30 -9.14
C SER A 510 5.64 -16.86 -8.07
N LEU A 511 6.95 -16.81 -8.31
CA LEU A 511 7.96 -17.25 -7.36
C LEU A 511 8.07 -16.29 -6.17
N GLU A 512 7.99 -14.98 -6.38
CA GLU A 512 7.96 -13.98 -5.32
C GLU A 512 6.77 -14.17 -4.37
N GLU A 513 5.60 -14.53 -4.90
CA GLU A 513 4.42 -14.79 -4.08
C GLU A 513 4.51 -16.08 -3.26
N ILE A 514 5.16 -17.12 -3.80
CA ILE A 514 5.50 -18.34 -3.06
C ILE A 514 6.51 -18.02 -1.96
N ILE A 515 7.59 -17.28 -2.30
CA ILE A 515 8.62 -16.86 -1.34
C ILE A 515 8.03 -16.00 -0.22
N ARG A 516 7.07 -15.13 -0.53
CA ARG A 516 6.39 -14.30 0.48
C ARG A 516 5.59 -15.17 1.46
N LYS A 517 4.82 -16.14 0.97
CA LYS A 517 4.06 -17.08 1.83
C LYS A 517 4.99 -17.91 2.71
N GLU A 518 6.08 -18.43 2.14
CA GLU A 518 7.09 -19.18 2.91
C GLU A 518 7.79 -18.32 3.97
N LYS A 519 8.09 -17.05 3.65
CA LYS A 519 8.67 -16.09 4.63
C LYS A 519 7.71 -15.80 5.78
N GLU A 520 6.42 -15.63 5.50
CA GLU A 520 5.40 -15.40 6.53
C GLU A 520 5.24 -16.62 7.44
N GLU A 521 5.25 -17.84 6.87
CA GLU A 521 5.19 -19.09 7.61
C GLU A 521 6.45 -19.28 8.50
N LEU A 522 7.64 -19.07 7.94
CA LEU A 522 8.90 -19.11 8.69
C LEU A 522 8.94 -18.08 9.84
N LYS A 523 8.37 -16.90 9.63
CA LYS A 523 8.27 -15.87 10.69
C LYS A 523 7.34 -16.33 11.81
N ARG A 524 6.23 -17.00 11.51
CA ARG A 524 5.34 -17.60 12.53
C ARG A 524 6.06 -18.68 13.32
N THR A 525 6.68 -19.65 12.64
CA THR A 525 7.43 -20.74 13.30
C THR A 525 8.56 -20.20 14.17
N LYS A 526 9.27 -19.15 13.72
CA LYS A 526 10.33 -18.51 14.50
C LYS A 526 9.80 -17.88 15.79
N ASN A 527 8.65 -17.21 15.73
CA ASN A 527 8.04 -16.59 16.91
C ASN A 527 7.56 -17.66 17.90
N GLU A 528 6.96 -18.76 17.42
CA GLU A 528 6.53 -19.89 18.24
C GLU A 528 7.71 -20.53 18.98
N LEU A 529 8.81 -20.85 18.27
CA LEU A 529 10.01 -21.42 18.86
C LEU A 529 10.71 -20.47 19.83
N SER A 530 10.65 -19.16 19.59
CA SER A 530 11.20 -18.15 20.50
C SER A 530 10.42 -18.13 21.83
N ASN A 531 9.09 -18.16 21.76
CA ASN A 531 8.22 -18.19 22.94
C ASN A 531 8.41 -19.49 23.73
N GLU A 532 8.52 -20.64 23.06
CA GLU A 532 8.79 -21.94 23.69
C GLU A 532 10.15 -21.95 24.40
N LYS A 533 11.18 -21.36 23.78
CA LYS A 533 12.51 -21.22 24.37
C LYS A 533 12.51 -20.34 25.61
N GLU A 534 11.84 -19.19 25.58
CA GLU A 534 11.73 -18.29 26.74
C GLU A 534 11.04 -18.98 27.92
N ASN A 535 9.96 -19.71 27.65
CA ASN A 535 9.25 -20.48 28.69
C ASN A 535 10.15 -21.55 29.32
N LEU A 536 10.89 -22.33 28.51
CA LEU A 536 11.78 -23.36 29.04
C LEU A 536 12.99 -22.80 29.79
N ILE A 537 13.52 -21.63 29.38
CA ILE A 537 14.59 -20.95 30.13
C ILE A 537 14.07 -20.53 31.51
N LYS A 538 12.85 -20.00 31.57
CA LYS A 538 12.23 -19.60 32.83
C LYS A 538 12.01 -20.80 33.75
N GLU A 539 11.39 -21.87 33.25
CA GLU A 539 11.19 -23.11 34.00
C GLU A 539 12.51 -23.70 34.52
N HIS A 540 13.57 -23.69 33.70
CA HIS A 540 14.88 -24.18 34.13
C HIS A 540 15.51 -23.31 35.22
N ALA A 541 15.35 -21.98 35.15
CA ALA A 541 15.86 -21.06 36.17
C ALA A 541 15.13 -21.26 37.51
N ASP A 542 13.80 -21.42 37.47
CA ASP A 542 12.98 -21.66 38.66
C ASP A 542 13.37 -23.00 39.33
N LEU A 543 13.58 -24.07 38.55
CA LEU A 543 14.04 -25.37 39.06
C LEU A 543 15.47 -25.32 39.63
N GLU A 544 16.38 -24.55 39.04
CA GLU A 544 17.73 -24.34 39.59
C GLU A 544 17.70 -23.58 40.92
N GLU A 545 16.80 -22.62 41.07
CA GLU A 545 16.58 -21.91 42.33
C GLU A 545 16.06 -22.86 43.40
N GLU A 546 15.00 -23.62 43.10
CA GLU A 546 14.45 -24.62 44.01
C GLU A 546 15.50 -25.66 44.43
N ARG A 547 16.33 -26.14 43.48
CA ARG A 547 17.44 -27.05 43.77
C ARG A 547 18.42 -26.46 44.79
N ARG A 548 18.77 -25.18 44.68
CA ARG A 548 19.69 -24.51 45.61
C ARG A 548 19.08 -24.38 47.01
N GLU A 549 17.81 -24.02 47.10
CA GLU A 549 17.10 -23.93 48.38
C GLU A 549 17.07 -25.29 49.09
N LYS A 550 16.71 -26.36 48.37
CA LYS A 550 16.67 -27.72 48.91
C LYS A 550 18.04 -28.21 49.38
N LEU A 551 19.10 -27.89 48.64
CA LEU A 551 20.46 -28.23 49.04
C LEU A 551 20.87 -27.53 50.35
N ASN A 552 20.51 -26.25 50.51
CA ASN A 552 20.76 -25.49 51.73
C ASN A 552 19.98 -26.05 52.93
N GLU A 553 18.71 -26.44 52.75
CA GLU A 553 17.90 -27.08 53.79
C GLU A 553 18.52 -28.40 54.27
N ILE A 554 18.98 -29.24 53.32
CA ILE A 554 19.66 -30.50 53.65
C ILE A 554 20.95 -30.24 54.44
N LEU A 555 21.75 -29.24 54.02
CA LEU A 555 22.99 -28.89 54.71
C LEU A 555 22.73 -28.45 56.17
N LEU A 556 21.68 -27.65 56.39
CA LEU A 556 21.26 -27.22 57.72
C LEU A 556 20.82 -28.41 58.60
N LEU A 557 20.07 -29.35 58.02
CA LEU A 557 19.67 -30.58 58.71
C LEU A 557 20.87 -31.46 59.09
N GLU A 558 21.90 -31.53 58.24
CA GLU A 558 23.15 -32.23 58.54
C GLU A 558 23.94 -31.61 59.68
N GLN A 559 23.97 -30.29 59.76
CA GLN A 559 24.59 -29.59 60.87
C GLN A 559 23.85 -29.88 62.18
N LYS A 560 22.51 -29.83 62.13
CA LYS A 560 21.66 -30.15 63.29
C LYS A 560 21.84 -31.60 63.76
N GLU A 561 21.98 -32.55 62.84
CA GLU A 561 22.23 -33.96 63.15
C GLU A 561 23.59 -34.16 63.86
N ARG A 562 24.63 -33.43 63.41
CA ARG A 562 25.94 -33.41 64.07
C ARG A 562 25.86 -32.85 65.48
N GLU A 563 25.21 -31.70 65.66
CA GLU A 563 25.01 -31.09 66.98
C GLU A 563 24.24 -32.00 67.94
N GLN A 564 23.20 -32.68 67.45
CA GLN A 564 22.44 -33.66 68.25
C GLN A 564 23.30 -34.87 68.63
N THR A 565 24.16 -35.34 67.72
CA THR A 565 25.10 -36.44 67.99
C THR A 565 26.12 -36.05 69.06
N ASP A 566 26.66 -34.83 69.00
CA ASP A 566 27.59 -34.31 70.00
C ASP A 566 26.91 -34.15 71.36
N LYS A 567 25.69 -33.58 71.40
CA LYS A 567 24.87 -33.50 72.62
C LYS A 567 24.61 -34.89 73.21
N LEU A 568 24.25 -35.87 72.38
CA LEU A 568 24.03 -37.26 72.80
C LEU A 568 25.30 -37.88 73.40
N ASN A 569 26.46 -37.66 72.77
CA ASN A 569 27.75 -38.15 73.25
C ASN A 569 28.12 -37.54 74.61
N ILE A 570 27.89 -36.24 74.80
CA ILE A 570 28.11 -35.54 76.06
C ILE A 570 27.20 -36.13 77.15
N LYS A 571 25.89 -36.22 76.90
CA LYS A 571 24.92 -36.76 77.86
C LYS A 571 25.16 -38.23 78.20
N THR A 572 25.64 -39.02 77.24
CA THR A 572 26.00 -40.43 77.48
C THR A 572 27.24 -40.55 78.37
N LYS A 573 28.24 -39.66 78.21
CA LYS A 573 29.40 -39.58 79.11
C LYS A 573 28.99 -39.14 80.52
N GLU A 574 28.11 -38.14 80.64
CA GLU A 574 27.53 -37.72 81.94
C GLU A 574 26.84 -38.89 82.64
N LEU A 575 25.98 -39.64 81.93
CA LEU A 575 25.30 -40.81 82.45
C LEU A 575 26.29 -41.90 82.92
N THR A 576 27.35 -42.14 82.15
CA THR A 576 28.40 -43.11 82.50
C THR A 576 29.17 -42.69 83.75
N ASN A 577 29.41 -41.38 83.93
CA ASN A 577 30.06 -40.84 85.13
C ASN A 577 29.15 -40.95 86.36
N VAL A 578 27.84 -40.71 86.20
CA VAL A 578 26.85 -40.95 87.26
C VAL A 578 26.81 -42.44 87.63
N ASP A 579 26.89 -43.34 86.66
CA ASP A 579 26.96 -44.80 86.92
C ASP A 579 28.24 -45.20 87.68
N LYS A 580 29.38 -44.53 87.43
CA LYS A 580 30.62 -44.72 88.22
C LYS A 580 30.49 -44.20 89.66
N ALA A 581 29.75 -43.11 89.88
CA ALA A 581 29.51 -42.55 91.22
C ALA A 581 28.61 -43.44 92.09
N ILE A 582 27.72 -44.25 91.50
CA ILE A 582 26.93 -45.28 92.21
C ILE A 582 27.84 -46.29 92.91
N SER A 583 28.99 -46.62 92.31
CA SER A 583 29.98 -47.53 92.89
C SER A 583 30.72 -46.95 94.10
N GLN A 584 30.61 -45.64 94.37
CA GLN A 584 31.40 -44.91 95.37
C GLN A 584 30.61 -44.41 96.61
N ARG A 585 29.40 -44.94 96.89
CA ARG A 585 28.61 -44.65 98.11
C ARG A 585 28.19 -43.17 98.32
N LEU A 586 27.82 -42.45 97.27
CA LEU A 586 27.11 -41.15 97.38
C LEU A 586 25.58 -41.33 97.49
N ASP A 587 24.85 -40.29 97.92
CA ASP A 587 23.39 -40.30 98.19
C ASP A 587 22.58 -40.96 97.05
N LYS A 588 22.07 -42.17 97.34
CA LYS A 588 21.38 -43.02 96.37
C LYS A 588 20.13 -42.36 95.77
N LYS A 589 19.47 -41.44 96.50
CA LYS A 589 18.23 -40.79 96.04
C LYS A 589 18.53 -39.74 94.97
N TYR A 590 19.53 -38.90 95.21
CA TYR A 590 19.98 -37.89 94.24
C TYR A 590 20.45 -38.54 92.93
N ILE A 591 21.28 -39.58 93.03
CA ILE A 591 21.82 -40.29 91.87
C ILE A 591 20.73 -40.97 91.05
N LYS A 592 19.72 -41.57 91.70
CA LYS A 592 18.60 -42.19 91.00
C LYS A 592 17.80 -41.16 90.18
N ASN A 593 17.50 -40.00 90.77
CA ASN A 593 16.77 -38.93 90.10
C ASN A 593 17.56 -38.34 88.92
N GLU A 594 18.86 -38.11 89.10
CA GLU A 594 19.72 -37.57 88.04
C GLU A 594 19.90 -38.56 86.87
N LYS A 595 20.00 -39.86 87.19
CA LYS A 595 20.00 -40.93 86.18
C LYS A 595 18.70 -40.98 85.39
N GLU A 596 17.55 -40.85 86.05
CA GLU A 596 16.25 -40.79 85.36
C GLU A 596 16.11 -39.53 84.50
N ARG A 597 16.60 -38.38 84.97
CA ARG A 597 16.64 -37.13 84.19
C ARG A 597 17.48 -37.28 82.92
N LEU A 598 18.72 -37.75 83.06
CA LEU A 598 19.63 -37.95 81.91
C LEU A 598 19.10 -39.00 80.93
N LYS A 599 18.44 -40.07 81.43
CA LYS A 599 17.77 -41.04 80.56
C LYS A 599 16.65 -40.40 79.73
N LYS A 600 15.80 -39.57 80.33
CA LYS A 600 14.75 -38.83 79.63
C LYS A 600 15.32 -37.84 78.61
N GLU A 601 16.38 -37.12 78.96
CA GLU A 601 17.05 -36.18 78.04
C GLU A 601 17.67 -36.92 76.84
N ILE A 602 18.34 -38.05 77.08
CA ILE A 602 18.88 -38.92 76.02
C ILE A 602 17.77 -39.45 75.11
N GLU A 603 16.64 -39.86 75.68
CA GLU A 603 15.49 -40.36 74.92
C GLU A 603 14.85 -39.26 74.05
N ASN A 604 14.72 -38.05 74.57
CA ASN A 604 14.25 -36.89 73.81
C ASN A 604 15.21 -36.53 72.66
N ILE A 605 16.52 -36.48 72.91
CA ILE A 605 17.53 -36.22 71.86
C ILE A 605 17.48 -37.30 70.76
N LYS A 606 17.31 -38.58 71.13
CA LYS A 606 17.14 -39.67 70.17
C LYS A 606 15.87 -39.52 69.33
N LYS A 607 14.76 -39.07 69.93
CA LYS A 607 13.50 -38.82 69.22
C LYS A 607 13.62 -37.66 68.24
N GLU A 608 14.25 -36.56 68.65
CA GLU A 608 14.51 -35.41 67.78
C GLU A 608 15.45 -35.77 66.63
N SER A 609 16.51 -36.54 66.89
CA SER A 609 17.44 -37.03 65.88
C SER A 609 16.75 -37.92 64.85
N LYS A 610 15.86 -38.83 65.29
CA LYS A 610 15.05 -39.67 64.38
C LYS A 610 14.12 -38.83 63.50
N ASN A 611 13.51 -37.79 64.05
CA ASN A 611 12.64 -36.89 63.28
C ASN A 611 13.43 -36.07 62.25
N SER A 612 14.56 -35.49 62.65
CA SER A 612 15.46 -34.76 61.74
C SER A 612 15.98 -35.64 60.61
N LYS A 613 16.32 -36.90 60.89
CA LYS A 613 16.72 -37.88 59.87
C LYS A 613 15.60 -38.18 58.87
N THR A 614 14.36 -38.32 59.35
CA THR A 614 13.18 -38.55 58.51
C THR A 614 12.90 -37.35 57.59
N ILE A 615 13.03 -36.12 58.09
CA ILE A 615 12.86 -34.89 57.29
C ILE A 615 13.96 -34.79 56.23
N LYS A 616 15.22 -35.07 56.61
CA LYS A 616 16.36 -35.08 55.68
C LYS A 616 16.14 -36.07 54.53
N GLU A 617 15.69 -37.29 54.82
CA GLU A 617 15.41 -38.31 53.80
C GLU A 617 14.30 -37.86 52.82
N LYS A 618 13.28 -37.13 53.30
CA LYS A 618 12.23 -36.55 52.43
C LYS A 618 12.76 -35.45 51.52
N GLU A 619 13.55 -34.52 52.05
CA GLU A 619 14.14 -33.45 51.22
C GLU A 619 15.18 -34.00 50.23
N GLN A 620 15.90 -35.07 50.57
CA GLN A 620 16.77 -35.79 49.63
C GLN A 620 16.00 -36.53 48.52
N LEU A 621 14.74 -36.91 48.76
CA LEU A 621 13.89 -37.47 47.70
C LEU A 621 13.43 -36.37 46.75
N ARG A 622 12.93 -35.24 47.28
CA ARG A 622 12.52 -34.07 46.49
C ARG A 622 13.67 -33.51 45.64
N LEU A 623 14.88 -33.44 46.20
CA LEU A 623 16.06 -33.02 45.45
C LEU A 623 16.34 -33.94 44.26
N ARG A 624 16.12 -35.26 44.41
CA ARG A 624 16.28 -36.21 43.30
C ARG A 624 15.24 -35.99 42.21
N ASP A 625 13.98 -35.74 42.59
CA ASP A 625 12.90 -35.47 41.63
C ASP A 625 13.22 -34.20 40.80
N ILE A 626 13.68 -33.12 41.45
CA ILE A 626 14.13 -31.88 40.78
C ILE A 626 15.34 -32.14 39.86
N GLU A 627 16.31 -32.95 40.31
CA GLU A 627 17.47 -33.31 39.48
C GLU A 627 17.12 -34.18 38.27
N GLU A 628 16.10 -35.03 38.35
CA GLU A 628 15.58 -35.78 37.22
C GLU A 628 14.82 -34.88 36.23
N GLU A 629 14.03 -33.92 36.74
CA GLU A 629 13.33 -32.95 35.89
C GLU A 629 14.29 -32.02 35.14
N LEU A 630 15.33 -31.51 35.82
CA LEU A 630 16.41 -30.76 35.19
C LEU A 630 17.12 -31.57 34.09
N LYS A 631 17.39 -32.86 34.33
CA LYS A 631 17.98 -33.77 33.33
C LYS A 631 17.09 -34.02 32.11
N LEU A 632 15.77 -33.88 32.24
CA LEU A 632 14.83 -34.01 31.12
C LEU A 632 14.71 -32.71 30.33
N LYS A 633 14.78 -31.55 31.00
CA LYS A 633 14.64 -30.22 30.38
C LYS A 633 15.93 -29.76 29.68
N GLU A 634 17.11 -30.14 30.16
CA GLU A 634 18.40 -29.76 29.57
C GLU A 634 18.61 -30.30 28.13
N PRO A 635 18.21 -31.55 27.78
CA PRO A 635 18.14 -32.04 26.41
C PRO A 635 17.10 -31.31 25.55
N MET A 636 15.94 -30.93 26.10
CA MET A 636 14.90 -30.20 25.36
C MET A 636 15.38 -28.79 24.97
N LEU A 637 16.05 -28.08 25.89
CA LEU A 637 16.70 -26.79 25.62
C LEU A 637 17.79 -26.91 24.53
N ASN A 638 18.56 -28.00 24.59
CA ASN A 638 19.55 -28.32 23.56
C ASN A 638 18.90 -28.74 22.23
N ASN A 639 17.75 -29.40 22.25
CA ASN A 639 17.04 -29.85 21.06
C ASN A 639 16.42 -28.68 20.31
N ILE A 640 15.86 -27.67 21.00
CA ILE A 640 15.40 -26.42 20.38
C ILE A 640 16.56 -25.66 19.72
N ASN A 641 17.74 -25.67 20.33
CA ASN A 641 18.95 -25.13 19.70
C ASN A 641 19.45 -25.99 18.51
N ASN A 642 19.10 -27.29 18.46
CA ASN A 642 19.41 -28.21 17.34
C ASN A 642 18.33 -28.24 16.25
N GLN A 643 17.11 -27.78 16.57
CA GLN A 643 15.99 -27.57 15.64
C GLN A 643 16.12 -26.26 14.86
N LEU A 644 17.18 -25.47 15.11
CA LEU A 644 17.57 -24.42 14.18
C LEU A 644 17.81 -25.09 12.83
N SER A 645 16.85 -24.93 11.92
CA SER A 645 16.98 -25.40 10.56
C SER A 645 18.36 -25.00 10.03
N PRO A 646 19.09 -25.87 9.33
CA PRO A 646 20.34 -25.52 8.66
C PRO A 646 20.24 -24.20 7.89
N ILE A 647 19.05 -23.89 7.36
CA ILE A 647 18.70 -22.62 6.71
C ILE A 647 18.84 -21.42 7.66
N LEU A 648 18.26 -21.50 8.86
CA LEU A 648 18.33 -20.45 9.88
C LEU A 648 19.76 -20.23 10.39
N VAL A 649 20.54 -21.31 10.51
CA VAL A 649 21.93 -21.21 10.98
C VAL A 649 22.84 -20.61 9.92
N VAL A 650 22.68 -21.00 8.66
CA VAL A 650 23.39 -20.37 7.53
C VAL A 650 23.04 -18.88 7.46
N SER A 651 21.76 -18.52 7.56
CA SER A 651 21.32 -17.11 7.54
C SER A 651 21.88 -16.28 8.70
N ASN A 652 22.00 -16.85 9.90
CA ASN A 652 22.61 -16.16 11.05
C ASN A 652 24.13 -15.98 10.86
N LEU A 653 24.84 -17.04 10.43
CA LEU A 653 26.27 -16.97 10.13
C LEU A 653 26.58 -15.94 9.03
N GLU A 654 25.68 -15.80 8.07
CA GLU A 654 25.79 -14.86 6.97
C GLU A 654 25.61 -13.40 7.41
N ASN A 655 24.51 -13.08 8.09
CA ASN A 655 24.23 -11.74 8.56
C ASN A 655 25.35 -11.23 9.49
N ASP A 656 25.81 -12.10 10.39
CA ASP A 656 26.89 -11.76 11.28
C ASP A 656 28.24 -11.62 10.54
N LEU A 657 28.50 -12.42 9.50
CA LEU A 657 29.67 -12.28 8.62
C LEU A 657 29.65 -10.94 7.88
N LEU A 658 28.50 -10.54 7.34
CA LEU A 658 28.36 -9.26 6.66
C LEU A 658 28.69 -8.09 7.60
N ASN A 659 28.17 -8.15 8.84
CA ASN A 659 28.44 -7.14 9.85
C ASN A 659 29.93 -7.11 10.26
N LEU A 660 30.55 -8.28 10.42
CA LEU A 660 31.99 -8.39 10.67
C LEU A 660 32.79 -7.70 9.56
N LEU A 661 32.51 -7.99 8.29
CA LEU A 661 33.23 -7.43 7.14
C LEU A 661 33.06 -5.90 7.08
N LYS A 662 31.85 -5.39 7.34
CA LYS A 662 31.59 -3.94 7.43
C LYS A 662 32.38 -3.28 8.54
N ILE A 663 32.44 -3.88 9.72
CA ILE A 663 33.22 -3.34 10.86
C ILE A 663 34.71 -3.34 10.57
N VAL A 664 35.23 -4.42 9.97
CA VAL A 664 36.64 -4.53 9.56
C VAL A 664 37.01 -3.45 8.54
N LEU A 665 36.13 -3.17 7.57
CA LEU A 665 36.33 -2.11 6.59
C LEU A 665 36.20 -0.71 7.21
N LYS A 666 35.24 -0.52 8.13
CA LYS A 666 35.05 0.74 8.86
C LYS A 666 36.32 1.11 9.65
N ASP A 667 36.86 0.17 10.42
CA ASP A 667 38.09 0.35 11.21
C ASP A 667 39.33 0.64 10.31
N ALA A 668 39.32 0.09 9.10
CA ALA A 668 40.30 0.36 8.06
C ALA A 668 40.15 1.76 7.40
N GLY A 669 39.12 2.53 7.75
CA GLY A 669 38.90 3.91 7.28
C GLY A 669 37.82 4.08 6.21
N TYR A 670 37.02 3.04 5.95
CA TYR A 670 35.88 3.07 5.01
C TYR A 670 34.56 3.38 5.70
N GLU A 671 34.50 4.53 6.37
CA GLU A 671 33.35 4.89 7.21
C GLU A 671 32.18 5.49 6.41
N THR A 672 32.40 5.92 5.17
CA THR A 672 31.41 6.60 4.31
C THR A 672 31.18 5.87 2.98
N HIS A 673 29.95 5.95 2.46
CA HIS A 673 29.55 5.37 1.16
C HIS A 673 30.43 5.90 0.00
N GLU A 674 30.91 7.13 0.08
CA GLU A 674 31.77 7.79 -0.91
C GLU A 674 33.11 7.06 -1.14
N LYS A 675 33.78 6.62 -0.06
CA LYS A 675 35.05 5.90 -0.15
C LYS A 675 34.87 4.46 -0.63
N ILE A 676 33.71 3.86 -0.37
CA ILE A 676 33.33 2.56 -0.91
C ILE A 676 33.06 2.68 -2.41
N ASN A 677 32.37 3.74 -2.84
CA ASN A 677 32.10 4.02 -4.25
C ASN A 677 33.39 4.31 -5.05
N GLU A 678 34.37 5.02 -4.49
CA GLU A 678 35.66 5.26 -5.17
C GLU A 678 36.45 3.96 -5.43
N LEU A 679 36.35 2.98 -4.51
CA LEU A 679 36.89 1.64 -4.76
C LEU A 679 36.00 0.80 -5.66
N ASP A 680 34.68 0.95 -5.59
CA ASP A 680 33.75 0.25 -6.48
C ASP A 680 33.99 0.64 -7.94
N GLU A 681 34.24 1.93 -8.19
CA GLU A 681 34.54 2.46 -9.52
C GLU A 681 35.88 1.91 -10.04
N LYS A 682 36.90 1.81 -9.18
CA LYS A 682 38.20 1.20 -9.51
C LYS A 682 38.12 -0.34 -9.67
N LEU A 683 37.33 -1.02 -8.85
CA LEU A 683 36.99 -2.45 -9.03
C LEU A 683 36.23 -2.67 -10.34
N SER A 684 35.34 -1.75 -10.73
CA SER A 684 34.49 -1.87 -11.92
C SER A 684 35.30 -1.90 -13.22
N ILE A 685 36.47 -1.27 -13.24
CA ILE A 685 37.39 -1.26 -14.39
C ILE A 685 38.08 -2.63 -14.54
N GLU A 686 38.47 -3.27 -13.42
CA GLU A 686 39.11 -4.59 -13.41
C GLU A 686 38.11 -5.75 -13.60
N THR A 687 36.84 -5.55 -13.23
CA THR A 687 35.77 -6.58 -13.23
C THR A 687 34.96 -6.66 -14.53
N ARG A 688 35.20 -5.82 -15.54
CA ARG A 688 34.55 -5.91 -16.87
C ARG A 688 34.80 -7.22 -17.63
N THR A 689 35.76 -8.03 -17.20
CA THR A 689 36.07 -9.36 -17.77
C THR A 689 35.50 -10.52 -16.95
N TRP A 690 34.69 -10.25 -15.92
CA TRP A 690 34.33 -11.27 -14.92
C TRP A 690 32.91 -11.83 -15.16
N GLU A 691 32.82 -13.09 -15.61
CA GLU A 691 31.56 -13.81 -15.89
C GLU A 691 30.64 -14.11 -14.68
N GLY A 692 30.82 -13.43 -13.54
CA GLY A 692 30.06 -13.72 -12.32
C GLY A 692 29.66 -12.51 -11.47
N PHE A 693 30.00 -11.28 -11.85
CA PHE A 693 29.76 -10.12 -10.99
C PHE A 693 29.14 -8.96 -11.77
N ARG A 694 27.94 -8.56 -11.32
CA ARG A 694 27.03 -7.54 -11.87
C ARG A 694 26.50 -7.80 -13.29
N GLY A 695 25.18 -8.02 -13.38
CA GLY A 695 24.42 -7.78 -14.61
C GLY A 695 23.86 -9.00 -15.36
N LYS A 696 24.12 -10.24 -14.95
CA LYS A 696 23.51 -11.43 -15.60
C LYS A 696 22.80 -12.42 -14.68
N LYS A 697 22.84 -12.25 -13.35
CA LYS A 697 22.19 -13.15 -12.38
C LYS A 697 21.60 -12.36 -11.22
N GLU A 698 20.46 -12.84 -10.73
CA GLU A 698 19.71 -12.18 -9.66
C GLU A 698 20.53 -12.06 -8.37
N PRO A 699 20.45 -10.92 -7.66
CA PRO A 699 21.08 -10.76 -6.36
C PRO A 699 20.54 -11.79 -5.36
N ASN A 700 21.43 -12.36 -4.54
CA ASN A 700 21.07 -13.27 -3.46
C ASN A 700 21.66 -12.77 -2.13
N PRO A 701 21.29 -13.37 -0.99
CA PRO A 701 21.79 -12.95 0.32
C PRO A 701 23.33 -12.86 0.38
N PHE A 702 24.04 -13.83 -0.23
CA PHE A 702 25.50 -13.88 -0.23
C PHE A 702 26.19 -12.87 -1.16
N THR A 703 25.47 -12.11 -1.99
CA THR A 703 26.06 -11.17 -2.94
C THR A 703 26.84 -10.06 -2.23
N ASP A 704 26.32 -9.54 -1.12
CA ASP A 704 26.96 -8.43 -0.39
C ASP A 704 28.20 -8.89 0.37
N ALA A 705 28.17 -10.06 1.01
CA ALA A 705 29.35 -10.60 1.70
C ALA A 705 30.49 -10.93 0.71
N ARG A 706 30.16 -11.50 -0.45
CA ARG A 706 31.13 -11.79 -1.52
C ARG A 706 31.76 -10.51 -2.06
N TYR A 707 30.95 -9.47 -2.26
CA TYR A 707 31.43 -8.16 -2.67
C TYR A 707 32.44 -7.58 -1.68
N LEU A 708 32.11 -7.55 -0.38
CA LEU A 708 32.99 -7.00 0.64
C LEU A 708 34.29 -7.81 0.82
N ILE A 709 34.23 -9.14 0.72
CA ILE A 709 35.44 -9.99 0.74
C ILE A 709 36.34 -9.63 -0.44
N LYS A 710 35.77 -9.45 -1.64
CA LYS A 710 36.53 -9.07 -2.82
C LYS A 710 37.17 -7.70 -2.68
N LEU A 711 36.46 -6.75 -2.08
CA LEU A 711 36.98 -5.42 -1.79
C LEU A 711 38.17 -5.50 -0.82
N ILE A 712 38.09 -6.33 0.22
CA ILE A 712 39.22 -6.61 1.12
C ILE A 712 40.40 -7.24 0.35
N GLU A 713 40.16 -8.25 -0.50
CA GLU A 713 41.20 -8.89 -1.32
C GLU A 713 41.89 -7.91 -2.27
N PHE A 714 41.13 -7.02 -2.90
CA PHE A 714 41.66 -5.98 -3.79
C PHE A 714 42.52 -4.98 -3.00
N SER A 715 42.03 -4.50 -1.86
CA SER A 715 42.77 -3.57 -1.00
C SER A 715 44.06 -4.17 -0.42
N ILE A 716 44.10 -5.48 -0.21
CA ILE A 716 45.33 -6.20 0.20
C ILE A 716 46.41 -6.16 -0.89
N ASN A 717 46.03 -6.28 -2.17
CA ASN A 717 46.99 -6.34 -3.27
C ASN A 717 47.44 -4.93 -3.73
N ASN A 718 46.68 -3.89 -3.39
CA ASN A 718 46.95 -2.51 -3.78
C ASN A 718 47.21 -1.64 -2.54
N GLU A 719 48.45 -1.72 -2.03
CA GLU A 719 48.90 -1.08 -0.78
C GLU A 719 48.67 0.45 -0.73
N ASN A 720 48.53 1.10 -1.89
CA ASN A 720 48.24 2.54 -2.02
C ASN A 720 46.80 2.93 -1.70
N HIS A 721 45.85 2.00 -1.66
CA HIS A 721 44.44 2.33 -1.45
C HIS A 721 44.08 2.36 0.03
N VAL A 722 44.49 1.36 0.82
CA VAL A 722 44.33 1.37 2.29
C VAL A 722 45.49 0.64 2.99
N PRO A 723 46.48 1.39 3.49
CA PRO A 723 47.61 0.83 4.24
C PRO A 723 47.19 0.03 5.48
N LYS A 724 46.02 0.35 6.06
CA LYS A 724 45.45 -0.30 7.25
C LYS A 724 44.94 -1.73 7.02
N LEU A 725 44.85 -2.24 5.79
CA LEU A 725 44.51 -3.65 5.52
C LEU A 725 45.73 -4.49 5.10
N SER A 726 46.92 -3.89 5.03
CA SER A 726 48.17 -4.56 4.63
C SER A 726 48.51 -5.76 5.51
N HIS A 727 48.09 -5.77 6.77
CA HIS A 727 48.29 -6.88 7.70
C HIS A 727 47.49 -8.14 7.33
N PHE A 728 46.54 -8.06 6.39
CA PHE A 728 45.82 -9.21 5.84
C PHE A 728 46.52 -9.84 4.64
N LYS A 729 47.68 -9.35 4.19
CA LYS A 729 48.46 -9.94 3.08
C LYS A 729 48.72 -11.44 3.25
N ASN A 730 48.95 -11.87 4.49
CA ASN A 730 49.17 -13.26 4.84
C ASN A 730 47.88 -14.09 5.06
N LEU A 731 46.70 -13.45 4.99
CA LEU A 731 45.38 -14.07 5.18
C LEU A 731 44.62 -14.30 3.87
N LYS A 732 45.27 -14.03 2.72
CA LYS A 732 44.67 -14.10 1.38
C LYS A 732 44.04 -15.46 1.09
N ASN A 733 44.70 -16.54 1.55
CA ASN A 733 44.22 -17.90 1.34
C ASN A 733 42.93 -18.16 2.14
N GLU A 734 42.82 -17.65 3.37
CA GLU A 734 41.61 -17.82 4.17
C GLU A 734 40.42 -17.01 3.65
N PHE A 735 40.63 -15.83 3.08
CA PHE A 735 39.57 -15.08 2.41
C PHE A 735 39.13 -15.74 1.09
N ASN A 736 40.07 -16.32 0.33
CA ASN A 736 39.74 -17.14 -0.85
C ASN A 736 38.91 -18.38 -0.45
N ASP A 737 39.32 -19.12 0.58
CA ASP A 737 38.57 -20.27 1.11
C ASP A 737 37.12 -19.86 1.44
N LEU A 738 36.94 -18.70 2.10
CA LEU A 738 35.63 -18.18 2.47
C LEU A 738 34.77 -17.83 1.26
N ARG A 739 35.35 -17.15 0.28
CA ARG A 739 34.66 -16.79 -0.97
C ARG A 739 34.23 -18.03 -1.74
N ASP A 740 35.10 -19.03 -1.84
CA ASP A 740 34.83 -20.24 -2.61
C ASP A 740 33.71 -21.07 -1.97
N VAL A 741 33.65 -21.14 -0.63
CA VAL A 741 32.52 -21.75 0.07
C VAL A 741 31.22 -20.96 -0.14
N LEU A 742 31.24 -19.62 -0.08
CA LEU A 742 30.06 -18.78 -0.36
C LEU A 742 29.56 -18.94 -1.81
N ASN A 743 30.48 -19.14 -2.77
CA ASN A 743 30.12 -19.43 -4.16
C ASN A 743 29.50 -20.82 -4.33
N LYS A 744 30.02 -21.83 -3.62
CA LYS A 744 29.43 -23.17 -3.60
C LYS A 744 28.00 -23.14 -3.01
N GLU A 745 27.75 -22.30 -2.00
CA GLU A 745 26.40 -22.06 -1.45
C GLU A 745 25.42 -21.45 -2.47
N HIS A 746 25.91 -20.66 -3.43
CA HIS A 746 25.08 -20.05 -4.48
C HIS A 746 24.67 -21.02 -5.60
N HIS A 747 25.52 -21.98 -5.97
CA HIS A 747 25.36 -22.76 -7.20
C HIS A 747 24.55 -24.04 -7.07
N THR A 748 24.26 -24.48 -5.85
CA THR A 748 23.47 -25.68 -5.60
C THR A 748 22.14 -25.24 -4.98
N SER A 749 21.05 -25.29 -5.74
CA SER A 749 19.66 -25.01 -5.31
C SER A 749 19.13 -26.03 -4.28
N ILE A 750 20.02 -26.59 -3.46
CA ILE A 750 19.78 -27.69 -2.53
C ILE A 750 19.65 -27.08 -1.13
N ASN A 751 18.57 -27.43 -0.42
CA ASN A 751 18.35 -27.03 0.96
C ASN A 751 19.62 -27.23 1.81
N PRO A 752 20.07 -26.20 2.56
CA PRO A 752 21.17 -26.31 3.51
C PRO A 752 21.03 -27.56 4.38
N ASN A 753 22.13 -28.29 4.58
CA ASN A 753 22.16 -29.49 5.40
C ASN A 753 23.29 -29.37 6.44
N HIS A 754 23.41 -30.37 7.33
CA HIS A 754 24.36 -30.32 8.43
C HIS A 754 25.82 -30.19 7.96
N VAL A 755 26.17 -30.82 6.83
CA VAL A 755 27.52 -30.74 6.23
C VAL A 755 27.84 -29.30 5.83
N ARG A 756 26.89 -28.62 5.17
CA ARG A 756 27.06 -27.26 4.65
C ARG A 756 27.20 -26.22 5.77
N VAL A 757 26.39 -26.34 6.83
CA VAL A 757 26.51 -25.49 8.03
C VAL A 757 27.91 -25.62 8.64
N VAL A 758 28.45 -26.85 8.69
CA VAL A 758 29.77 -27.11 9.24
C VAL A 758 30.90 -26.60 8.33
N GLU A 759 30.78 -26.76 7.01
CA GLU A 759 31.72 -26.24 6.02
C GLU A 759 31.83 -24.71 6.11
N LEU A 760 30.71 -24.00 5.92
CA LEU A 760 30.66 -22.53 5.97
C LEU A 760 31.10 -21.98 7.32
N GLY A 761 30.53 -22.51 8.40
CA GLY A 761 30.85 -22.05 9.75
C GLY A 761 32.31 -22.26 10.13
N THR A 762 32.93 -23.36 9.69
CA THR A 762 34.34 -23.64 9.98
C THR A 762 35.27 -22.65 9.28
N VAL A 763 34.98 -22.30 8.02
CA VAL A 763 35.78 -21.33 7.26
C VAL A 763 35.62 -19.92 7.84
N ILE A 764 34.41 -19.50 8.20
CA ILE A 764 34.15 -18.23 8.90
C ILE A 764 34.97 -18.15 10.20
N ILE A 765 34.92 -19.18 11.03
CA ILE A 765 35.66 -19.22 12.31
C ILE A 765 37.18 -19.16 12.07
N LYS A 766 37.69 -19.81 11.01
CA LYS A 766 39.11 -19.78 10.62
C LYS A 766 39.54 -18.36 10.27
N VAL A 767 38.79 -17.67 9.40
CA VAL A 767 39.04 -16.27 9.02
C VAL A 767 39.06 -15.36 10.25
N ILE A 768 38.04 -15.45 11.12
CA ILE A 768 37.96 -14.63 12.34
C ILE A 768 39.18 -14.82 13.25
N LYS A 769 39.60 -16.08 13.46
CA LYS A 769 40.77 -16.38 14.28
C LYS A 769 42.06 -15.85 13.65
N SER A 770 42.18 -15.94 12.33
CA SER A 770 43.31 -15.39 11.59
C SER A 770 43.35 -13.85 11.68
N ILE A 771 42.21 -13.17 11.58
CA ILE A 771 42.08 -11.71 11.81
C ILE A 771 42.52 -11.33 13.23
N LEU A 772 42.04 -12.04 14.26
CA LEU A 772 42.40 -11.75 15.66
C LEU A 772 43.90 -11.93 15.95
N LYS A 773 44.60 -12.80 15.20
CA LYS A 773 46.04 -13.04 15.36
C LYS A 773 46.91 -11.90 14.86
N THR A 774 46.41 -11.04 13.97
CA THR A 774 47.21 -9.93 13.42
C THR A 774 47.48 -8.86 14.48
N LYS A 775 46.73 -8.85 15.59
CA LYS A 775 46.83 -7.87 16.69
C LYS A 775 46.62 -6.40 16.26
N HIS A 776 46.14 -6.16 15.05
CA HIS A 776 45.87 -4.81 14.52
C HIS A 776 44.55 -4.19 15.03
N TYR A 777 43.64 -5.01 15.55
CA TYR A 777 42.36 -4.55 16.11
C TYR A 777 42.43 -4.43 17.63
N SER A 778 41.93 -3.32 18.18
CA SER A 778 41.86 -3.03 19.62
C SER A 778 40.48 -2.45 19.99
N GLY A 779 40.20 -2.32 21.29
CA GLY A 779 38.93 -1.76 21.78
C GLY A 779 37.69 -2.55 21.32
N GLU A 780 36.61 -1.80 21.05
CA GLU A 780 35.29 -2.34 20.70
C GLU A 780 35.31 -3.28 19.48
N THR A 781 36.09 -2.94 18.45
CA THR A 781 36.25 -3.79 17.26
C THR A 781 36.79 -5.17 17.61
N LYS A 782 37.82 -5.24 18.47
CA LYS A 782 38.41 -6.52 18.89
C LYS A 782 37.43 -7.36 19.70
N ASP A 783 36.66 -6.72 20.57
CA ASP A 783 35.71 -7.42 21.43
C ASP A 783 34.50 -7.92 20.64
N TYR A 784 34.01 -7.14 19.67
CA TYR A 784 33.02 -7.58 18.69
C TYR A 784 33.49 -8.81 17.90
N ILE A 785 34.72 -8.79 17.38
CA ILE A 785 35.27 -9.92 16.62
C ILE A 785 35.37 -11.19 17.49
N LYS A 786 35.75 -11.06 18.77
CA LYS A 786 35.79 -12.19 19.72
C LYS A 786 34.39 -12.72 20.04
N GLU A 787 33.43 -11.83 20.29
CA GLU A 787 32.05 -12.19 20.57
C GLU A 787 31.44 -12.94 19.39
N TYR A 788 31.65 -12.42 18.17
CA TYR A 788 31.21 -13.09 16.96
C TYR A 788 31.87 -14.47 16.80
N SER A 789 33.17 -14.60 17.09
CA SER A 789 33.84 -15.91 17.10
C SER A 789 33.15 -16.89 18.05
N LYS A 790 32.79 -16.45 19.26
CA LYS A 790 32.12 -17.27 20.27
C LYS A 790 30.73 -17.71 19.79
N LYS A 791 29.96 -16.79 19.18
CA LYS A 791 28.63 -17.02 18.62
C LYS A 791 28.66 -17.98 17.41
N ALA A 792 29.55 -17.75 16.45
CA ALA A 792 29.72 -18.66 15.31
C ALA A 792 30.12 -20.07 15.77
N ASN A 793 31.02 -20.19 16.76
CA ASN A 793 31.37 -21.48 17.34
C ASN A 793 30.18 -22.16 18.04
N SER A 794 29.34 -21.42 18.77
CA SER A 794 28.17 -22.00 19.44
C SER A 794 27.11 -22.48 18.44
N LEU A 795 26.91 -21.76 17.34
CA LEU A 795 25.98 -22.13 16.27
C LEU A 795 26.42 -23.37 15.48
N VAL A 796 27.73 -23.55 15.26
CA VAL A 796 28.27 -24.65 14.44
C VAL A 796 28.49 -25.94 15.25
N LYS A 797 28.74 -25.82 16.56
CA LYS A 797 29.07 -26.94 17.46
C LYS A 797 28.03 -28.08 17.44
N PRO A 798 26.71 -27.82 17.42
CA PRO A 798 25.72 -28.89 17.37
C PRO A 798 25.75 -29.71 16.08
N PHE A 799 25.93 -29.05 14.94
CA PHE A 799 26.02 -29.70 13.63
C PHE A 799 27.29 -30.56 13.51
N LYS A 800 28.42 -30.10 14.06
CA LYS A 800 29.65 -30.90 14.17
C LYS A 800 29.44 -32.17 14.98
N LYS A 801 28.73 -32.09 16.11
CA LYS A 801 28.41 -33.25 16.94
C LYS A 801 27.43 -34.21 16.24
N SER A 802 26.48 -33.68 15.47
CA SER A 802 25.53 -34.49 14.70
C SER A 802 26.24 -35.27 13.58
N LEU A 803 27.14 -34.64 12.83
CA LEU A 803 27.91 -35.32 11.77
C LEU A 803 28.94 -36.34 12.28
N ALA A 804 29.36 -36.24 13.55
CA ALA A 804 30.30 -37.19 14.16
C ALA A 804 29.61 -38.41 14.79
N LYS A 805 28.26 -38.39 14.92
CA LYS A 805 27.45 -39.49 15.46
C LYS A 805 26.84 -40.38 14.37
N ASN A 806 26.76 -39.87 13.14
CA ASN A 806 26.44 -40.60 11.92
C ASN A 806 27.74 -41.01 11.23
#